data_AF-A0A9P5THP6-F1
#
_entry.id   AF-A0A9P5THP6-F1
#
_cell.length_a   1.000
_cell.length_b   1.000
_cell.length_c   1.000
_cell.angle_alpha   90.00
_cell.angle_beta   90.00
_cell.angle_gamma   90.00
#
_symmetry.space_group_name_H-M   'P 1'
#
loop_
_entity.id
_entity.type
_entity.pdbx_description
1 polymer ?
#
loop_
_entity_poly.entity_id
_entity_poly.type
_entity_poly.pdbx_seq_one_letter_code
_entity_poly.pdbx_strand_id
1 'polypeptide(L)'
;MQSSVKSRPRRLVKCAMEVNLSYYKLKNRTYPPSVTCMLVKLATAGDILLSVEEIERYTQSARDYEETQRSIDENDTLFPTITTTTNSSPGFACDVASSTTSFTSDPHAVSLAEAQSYYAGLHSEPILLYRTGKEQWSPPRGPEAQRRLKELREVFNHPIAKVWNDDLGWKVVAIMDTHTIRFTSIDVVRFKKVEVDEPDSDEEDVEDEEEDEKQTPKAKKQNIGPVTIWIGVFPESTTPTAAHDAAQDVLALLKDYEITDVDVDFRESLYIREAGPQLLPPVEDLDPLVDVIGPLTPALGLRISTRAKPNAQGTMALYLAEGGDSDTLLGLSCRHVLIGSKEGNFDYIRHPRAPSKDVLLLGKKAYTDLVYSIKVRIRGYGISMECWTEQIEMFSEREKGTDQADIQKAAAFRIEMQALLDKAKTAIEALAALLKQVDTDWKKLNDRVLGHVLRSPAITLGAGDEHFTEDWAIFQVDRAKLGDGFQGNKLDLGKKLTPNEFPFNCFPHGTTNWEFKYPIDHLLPLTGPLPPSLMHAPDTLDSAGSPCLLVVKNGTTTGTTLGRANGPFSIVRDYFNDMSIHQTSMEWAILNYASKSEVFSGPGDSGSIVADIRGRIGGMVTGGCGGRTEGSDVTYATPFWWLLQRIRNNGFPNAHLDVRP
;
A
#
# COMPACT_ATOMS: atom_id res chain seq x y z
N MET A 1 14.61 -29.57 -71.42
CA MET A 1 16.01 -30.02 -71.21
C MET A 1 16.26 -30.19 -69.72
N GLN A 2 17.37 -30.84 -69.34
CA GLN A 2 17.82 -31.01 -67.95
C GLN A 2 18.30 -29.64 -67.36
N SER A 3 18.61 -29.45 -66.08
CA SER A 3 19.03 -30.41 -65.03
C SER A 3 18.60 -30.00 -63.60
N SER A 4 18.69 -30.94 -62.65
CA SER A 4 18.36 -30.75 -61.23
C SER A 4 19.55 -30.36 -60.35
N VAL A 5 19.31 -29.54 -59.32
CA VAL A 5 20.12 -29.50 -58.08
C VAL A 5 19.18 -29.48 -56.88
N LYS A 6 19.52 -30.21 -55.80
CA LYS A 6 18.79 -30.21 -54.52
C LYS A 6 19.54 -29.39 -53.48
N SER A 7 18.84 -28.58 -52.67
CA SER A 7 19.39 -28.01 -51.42
C SER A 7 18.32 -27.94 -50.31
N ARG A 8 18.76 -28.01 -49.05
CA ARG A 8 17.91 -28.24 -47.86
C ARG A 8 17.16 -26.99 -47.38
N PRO A 9 16.04 -27.14 -46.61
CA PRO A 9 15.23 -26.01 -46.15
C PRO A 9 15.88 -25.20 -45.01
N ARG A 10 15.65 -23.87 -45.00
CA ARG A 10 16.03 -22.97 -43.90
C ARG A 10 14.95 -22.96 -42.80
N ARG A 11 15.21 -23.65 -41.68
CA ARG A 11 14.51 -23.47 -40.39
C ARG A 11 15.51 -23.73 -39.25
N LEU A 12 16.23 -22.71 -38.77
CA LEU A 12 17.11 -22.83 -37.59
C LEU A 12 17.59 -21.47 -36.98
N VAL A 13 16.73 -20.45 -36.92
CA VAL A 13 17.00 -19.20 -36.15
C VAL A 13 15.70 -18.66 -35.51
N LYS A 14 14.99 -19.48 -34.72
CA LYS A 14 13.83 -19.03 -33.92
C LYS A 14 13.50 -19.97 -32.74
N CYS A 15 14.51 -20.31 -31.93
CA CYS A 15 14.32 -21.04 -30.67
C CYS A 15 15.42 -20.64 -29.69
N ALA A 16 15.12 -19.69 -28.80
CA ALA A 16 15.98 -19.24 -27.70
C ALA A 16 15.18 -18.48 -26.62
N MET A 17 14.22 -17.63 -27.01
CA MET A 17 13.45 -16.77 -26.08
C MET A 17 11.98 -17.19 -25.83
N GLU A 18 11.41 -18.11 -26.62
CA GLU A 18 9.97 -18.47 -26.53
C GLU A 18 9.63 -19.57 -25.50
N VAL A 19 10.59 -19.99 -24.66
CA VAL A 19 10.37 -21.05 -23.65
C VAL A 19 9.67 -20.53 -22.39
N ASN A 20 9.82 -19.24 -22.07
CA ASN A 20 9.66 -18.73 -20.70
C ASN A 20 8.20 -18.53 -20.20
N LEU A 21 7.18 -18.95 -20.95
CA LEU A 21 5.77 -18.85 -20.54
C LEU A 21 4.91 -20.11 -20.74
N SER A 22 5.44 -21.20 -21.32
CA SER A 22 4.63 -22.38 -21.67
C SER A 22 4.54 -23.47 -20.60
N TYR A 23 5.29 -23.40 -19.50
CA TYR A 23 5.33 -24.48 -18.50
C TYR A 23 4.17 -24.45 -17.49
N TYR A 24 3.47 -23.32 -17.32
CA TYR A 24 2.39 -23.15 -16.35
C TYR A 24 1.01 -23.72 -16.78
N LYS A 25 0.95 -24.61 -17.79
CA LYS A 25 -0.30 -25.22 -18.29
C LYS A 25 -0.28 -26.76 -18.40
N LEU A 26 0.24 -27.44 -17.38
CA LEU A 26 0.06 -28.89 -17.20
C LEU A 26 -0.45 -29.22 -15.79
N LYS A 27 -1.78 -29.28 -15.62
CA LYS A 27 -2.40 -29.92 -14.46
C LYS A 27 -2.25 -31.45 -14.55
N ASN A 28 -2.03 -32.09 -13.40
CA ASN A 28 -2.11 -33.53 -13.14
C ASN A 28 -1.08 -34.47 -13.82
N ARG A 29 0.01 -34.81 -13.11
CA ARG A 29 0.30 -36.20 -12.63
C ARG A 29 1.62 -36.34 -11.86
N THR A 30 1.53 -36.91 -10.64
CA THR A 30 2.50 -37.78 -9.92
C THR A 30 4.02 -37.49 -9.97
N TYR A 31 4.59 -37.16 -8.80
CA TYR A 31 6.01 -37.29 -8.47
C TYR A 31 6.51 -38.76 -8.50
N PRO A 32 7.83 -38.98 -8.68
CA PRO A 32 8.63 -39.58 -7.60
C PRO A 32 9.99 -38.80 -7.41
N PRO A 33 11.06 -39.30 -6.74
CA PRO A 33 11.43 -38.70 -5.43
C PRO A 33 12.91 -38.27 -5.26
N SER A 34 13.24 -37.73 -4.08
CA SER A 34 14.60 -37.55 -3.50
C SER A 34 15.46 -36.40 -4.04
N VAL A 35 15.15 -35.16 -3.63
CA VAL A 35 16.05 -33.99 -3.73
C VAL A 35 17.26 -34.12 -2.79
N THR A 36 17.10 -34.82 -1.66
CA THR A 36 18.05 -34.90 -0.53
C THR A 36 19.41 -35.56 -0.86
N CYS A 37 19.57 -36.19 -2.02
CA CYS A 37 20.76 -37.01 -2.32
C CYS A 37 21.91 -36.25 -3.03
N MET A 38 21.68 -35.02 -3.52
CA MET A 38 22.69 -34.27 -4.29
C MET A 38 23.44 -33.18 -3.49
N LEU A 39 22.94 -32.78 -2.32
CA LEU A 39 23.41 -31.63 -1.53
C LEU A 39 24.79 -31.79 -0.82
N VAL A 40 25.63 -32.75 -1.23
CA VAL A 40 26.86 -33.16 -0.49
C VAL A 40 28.16 -32.95 -1.30
N LYS A 41 28.15 -32.16 -2.38
CA LYS A 41 29.33 -32.04 -3.30
C LYS A 41 29.84 -30.65 -3.70
N LEU A 42 29.17 -29.54 -3.37
CA LEU A 42 29.63 -28.19 -3.75
C LEU A 42 29.69 -27.23 -2.56
N ALA A 43 30.58 -27.53 -1.61
CA ALA A 43 30.80 -26.74 -0.39
C ALA A 43 32.24 -26.22 -0.22
N THR A 44 32.91 -25.85 -1.32
CA THR A 44 34.26 -25.25 -1.31
C THR A 44 34.46 -24.20 -2.41
N ALA A 45 33.69 -23.11 -2.35
CA ALA A 45 34.05 -21.82 -2.95
C ALA A 45 33.33 -20.73 -2.15
N GLY A 46 34.07 -19.97 -1.35
CA GLY A 46 33.51 -18.90 -0.55
C GLY A 46 33.63 -17.56 -1.25
N ASP A 47 32.51 -16.93 -1.55
CA ASP A 47 32.27 -15.50 -1.36
C ASP A 47 30.75 -15.26 -1.25
N ILE A 48 30.34 -14.10 -0.76
CA ILE A 48 29.05 -13.91 -0.08
C ILE A 48 27.85 -13.91 -1.04
N LEU A 49 27.03 -14.98 -0.97
CA LEU A 49 25.62 -15.00 -1.32
C LEU A 49 24.80 -15.61 -0.16
N LEU A 50 23.47 -15.42 -0.19
CA LEU A 50 22.51 -16.02 0.74
C LEU A 50 22.72 -17.54 0.89
N SER A 51 22.54 -18.08 2.10
CA SER A 51 22.74 -19.51 2.32
C SER A 51 21.69 -20.35 1.57
N VAL A 52 22.01 -21.62 1.30
CA VAL A 52 21.02 -22.55 0.70
C VAL A 52 19.77 -22.64 1.58
N GLU A 53 19.92 -22.55 2.90
CA GLU A 53 18.81 -22.57 3.87
C GLU A 53 17.97 -21.27 3.86
N GLU A 54 18.51 -20.17 3.32
CA GLU A 54 17.78 -18.93 3.04
C GLU A 54 16.99 -19.04 1.73
N ILE A 55 17.62 -19.55 0.68
CA ILE A 55 16.97 -19.79 -0.62
C ILE A 55 15.84 -20.84 -0.47
N GLU A 56 16.06 -21.90 0.31
CA GLU A 56 15.04 -22.89 0.66
C GLU A 56 13.92 -22.27 1.52
N ARG A 57 14.24 -21.42 2.51
CA ARG A 57 13.21 -20.67 3.28
C ARG A 57 12.33 -19.80 2.39
N TYR A 58 12.92 -19.01 1.48
CA TYR A 58 12.15 -18.18 0.55
C TYR A 58 11.34 -19.02 -0.43
N THR A 59 11.89 -20.14 -0.90
CA THR A 59 11.21 -21.09 -1.81
C THR A 59 10.02 -21.77 -1.12
N GLN A 60 10.16 -22.19 0.13
CA GLN A 60 9.08 -22.80 0.89
C GLN A 60 8.01 -21.76 1.25
N SER A 61 8.40 -20.57 1.74
CA SER A 61 7.47 -19.45 2.00
C SER A 61 6.64 -19.05 0.76
N ALA A 62 7.16 -19.22 -0.45
CA ALA A 62 6.41 -19.01 -1.68
C ALA A 62 5.40 -20.15 -1.98
N ARG A 63 5.74 -21.41 -1.66
CA ARG A 63 4.82 -22.56 -1.79
C ARG A 63 3.68 -22.50 -0.79
N ASP A 64 3.99 -22.20 0.47
CA ASP A 64 2.99 -22.09 1.55
C ASP A 64 1.94 -21.02 1.21
N TYR A 65 2.37 -19.93 0.56
CA TYR A 65 1.48 -18.87 0.06
C TYR A 65 0.67 -19.31 -1.18
N GLU A 66 1.28 -20.01 -2.14
CA GLU A 66 0.56 -20.60 -3.29
C GLU A 66 -0.50 -21.65 -2.88
N GLU A 67 -0.35 -22.27 -1.71
CA GLU A 67 -1.32 -23.22 -1.13
C GLU A 67 -2.41 -22.48 -0.33
N THR A 68 -2.01 -21.46 0.45
CA THR A 68 -2.94 -20.58 1.17
C THR A 68 -3.87 -19.81 0.22
N GLN A 69 -3.37 -19.28 -0.89
CA GLN A 69 -4.22 -18.55 -1.85
C GLN A 69 -5.26 -19.50 -2.49
N ARG A 70 -4.90 -20.74 -2.80
CA ARG A 70 -5.84 -21.74 -3.35
C ARG A 70 -6.98 -22.08 -2.39
N SER A 71 -6.75 -22.12 -1.08
CA SER A 71 -7.83 -22.35 -0.11
C SER A 71 -8.70 -21.12 0.15
N ILE A 72 -8.23 -19.92 -0.21
CA ILE A 72 -9.05 -18.69 -0.27
C ILE A 72 -9.92 -18.72 -1.54
N ASP A 73 -9.31 -18.97 -2.71
CA ASP A 73 -9.98 -19.01 -4.01
C ASP A 73 -11.14 -20.04 -4.06
N GLU A 74 -11.00 -21.19 -3.37
CA GLU A 74 -12.06 -22.21 -3.28
C GLU A 74 -13.23 -21.80 -2.36
N ASN A 75 -13.02 -20.88 -1.41
CA ASN A 75 -14.07 -20.41 -0.49
C ASN A 75 -14.95 -19.29 -1.08
N ASP A 76 -14.40 -18.38 -1.89
CA ASP A 76 -15.16 -17.27 -2.48
C ASP A 76 -16.21 -17.72 -3.53
N THR A 77 -16.18 -19.00 -3.96
CA THR A 77 -17.20 -19.57 -4.88
C THR A 77 -18.60 -19.79 -4.29
N LEU A 78 -18.83 -19.53 -2.98
CA LEU A 78 -20.11 -19.77 -2.30
C LEU A 78 -20.78 -18.49 -1.79
N PHE A 79 -21.69 -17.92 -2.59
CA PHE A 79 -22.56 -16.80 -2.20
C PHE A 79 -23.46 -17.16 -0.98
N PRO A 80 -23.40 -16.42 0.14
CA PRO A 80 -24.33 -16.57 1.26
C PRO A 80 -25.49 -15.55 1.22
N THR A 81 -26.70 -16.02 1.48
CA THR A 81 -27.90 -15.17 1.67
C THR A 81 -27.85 -14.45 3.03
N ILE A 82 -28.44 -13.25 3.10
CA ILE A 82 -28.47 -12.40 4.31
C ILE A 82 -29.34 -13.02 5.43
N THR A 83 -28.79 -13.14 6.65
CA THR A 83 -29.54 -13.08 7.93
C THR A 83 -28.59 -12.63 9.07
N THR A 84 -29.09 -12.28 10.26
CA THR A 84 -28.40 -11.45 11.28
C THR A 84 -28.15 -12.14 12.64
N THR A 85 -27.10 -11.67 13.37
CA THR A 85 -26.82 -11.79 14.84
C THR A 85 -26.47 -13.21 15.40
N THR A 86 -25.60 -13.46 16.42
CA THR A 86 -24.87 -12.62 17.44
C THR A 86 -23.68 -13.37 18.17
N ASN A 87 -22.65 -12.62 18.65
CA ASN A 87 -21.78 -12.76 19.89
C ASN A 87 -20.56 -13.75 20.13
N SER A 88 -19.47 -13.19 20.74
CA SER A 88 -18.44 -13.71 21.73
C SER A 88 -17.16 -14.55 21.38
N SER A 89 -15.94 -14.25 21.95
CA SER A 89 -14.63 -15.06 21.94
C SER A 89 -13.34 -14.46 22.65
N PRO A 90 -12.52 -15.23 23.44
CA PRO A 90 -11.09 -14.94 23.86
C PRO A 90 -10.13 -16.20 23.96
N GLY A 91 -8.80 -16.22 24.33
CA GLY A 91 -7.68 -15.24 24.33
C GLY A 91 -6.38 -15.51 25.21
N PHE A 92 -5.21 -15.93 24.64
CA PHE A 92 -3.76 -15.82 25.12
C PHE A 92 -3.25 -16.64 26.38
N ALA A 93 -1.98 -16.71 26.89
CA ALA A 93 -0.65 -16.02 26.73
C ALA A 93 0.63 -16.90 27.12
N CYS A 94 1.89 -16.35 27.21
CA CYS A 94 3.19 -17.02 27.60
C CYS A 94 4.34 -15.98 27.96
N ASP A 95 5.51 -16.29 28.64
CA ASP A 95 6.54 -15.25 29.06
C ASP A 95 8.05 -15.62 29.46
N VAL A 96 8.96 -14.61 29.75
CA VAL A 96 10.48 -14.64 29.88
C VAL A 96 11.15 -13.59 30.90
N ALA A 97 12.50 -13.52 31.19
CA ALA A 97 13.27 -12.49 32.02
C ALA A 97 14.87 -12.58 31.92
N SER A 98 15.81 -11.90 32.68
CA SER A 98 16.24 -10.46 32.89
C SER A 98 17.59 -10.27 33.74
N SER A 99 18.42 -9.17 33.66
CA SER A 99 19.59 -8.80 34.60
C SER A 99 20.15 -7.31 34.55
N THR A 100 21.09 -6.86 35.46
CA THR A 100 21.19 -5.42 35.96
C THR A 100 22.57 -4.78 36.44
N THR A 101 22.62 -3.43 36.65
CA THR A 101 23.62 -2.61 37.44
C THR A 101 22.97 -1.36 38.16
N SER A 102 23.70 -0.46 38.88
CA SER A 102 23.15 0.51 39.89
C SER A 102 23.67 1.98 39.91
N PHE A 103 22.85 2.92 40.45
CA PHE A 103 23.09 4.39 40.60
C PHE A 103 22.52 4.98 41.92
N THR A 104 22.88 6.23 42.28
CA THR A 104 22.23 7.04 43.36
C THR A 104 21.06 7.86 42.83
N SER A 105 19.91 7.85 43.51
CA SER A 105 18.66 8.48 43.07
C SER A 105 18.54 9.98 43.40
N ASP A 106 18.01 10.75 42.44
CA ASP A 106 17.46 12.12 42.64
C ASP A 106 16.31 12.08 43.70
N PRO A 107 16.17 13.10 44.56
CA PRO A 107 15.20 13.09 45.67
C PRO A 107 13.72 13.14 45.24
N HIS A 108 13.43 13.53 44.00
CA HIS A 108 12.09 13.53 43.39
C HIS A 108 11.89 12.36 42.42
N ALA A 109 12.90 11.49 42.24
CA ALA A 109 12.79 10.30 41.39
C ALA A 109 11.79 9.29 41.96
N VAL A 110 10.91 8.79 41.09
CA VAL A 110 10.14 7.57 41.35
C VAL A 110 11.07 6.35 41.35
N SER A 111 10.64 5.25 41.99
CA SER A 111 11.44 4.01 41.99
C SER A 111 11.54 3.42 40.57
N LEU A 112 12.63 2.74 40.22
CA LEU A 112 12.81 2.16 38.87
C LEU A 112 11.65 1.24 38.46
N ALA A 113 11.15 0.44 39.40
CA ALA A 113 10.01 -0.44 39.17
C ALA A 113 8.69 0.33 38.93
N GLU A 114 8.54 1.50 39.56
CA GLU A 114 7.42 2.43 39.30
C GLU A 114 7.59 3.10 37.94
N ALA A 115 8.77 3.66 37.64
CA ALA A 115 9.10 4.30 36.38
C ALA A 115 8.72 3.44 35.16
N GLN A 116 9.04 2.14 35.24
CA GLN A 116 8.78 1.14 34.18
C GLN A 116 7.35 0.55 34.18
N SER A 117 6.59 0.67 35.29
CA SER A 117 5.28 -0.01 35.43
C SER A 117 4.09 0.92 35.64
N TYR A 118 4.31 2.22 35.84
CA TYR A 118 3.24 3.17 36.20
C TYR A 118 2.24 3.44 35.06
N TYR A 119 2.64 3.19 33.81
CA TYR A 119 1.80 3.28 32.61
C TYR A 119 1.64 1.92 31.90
N ALA A 120 1.76 0.82 32.64
CA ALA A 120 1.53 -0.51 32.10
C ALA A 120 0.14 -0.62 31.43
N GLY A 121 0.07 -1.28 30.28
CA GLY A 121 -1.16 -1.38 29.48
C GLY A 121 -1.42 -0.21 28.52
N LEU A 122 -0.62 0.86 28.53
CA LEU A 122 -0.58 1.81 27.41
C LEU A 122 0.30 1.26 26.29
N HIS A 123 -0.11 1.43 25.02
CA HIS A 123 0.54 0.83 23.84
C HIS A 123 2.05 1.06 23.69
N SER A 124 2.61 2.12 24.31
CA SER A 124 4.03 2.44 24.27
C SER A 124 4.73 2.33 25.63
N GLU A 125 4.05 1.81 26.67
CA GLU A 125 4.45 1.75 28.09
C GLU A 125 5.52 2.79 28.49
N PRO A 126 5.21 4.11 28.37
CA PRO A 126 6.22 5.15 28.48
C PRO A 126 6.79 5.21 29.90
N ILE A 127 8.06 5.57 30.03
CA ILE A 127 8.74 5.65 31.32
C ILE A 127 8.22 6.88 32.09
N LEU A 128 7.74 6.68 33.31
CA LEU A 128 7.39 7.79 34.21
C LEU A 128 8.67 8.43 34.78
N LEU A 129 8.79 9.74 34.63
CA LEU A 129 9.88 10.55 35.20
C LEU A 129 9.49 11.15 36.57
N TYR A 130 8.31 11.77 36.65
CA TYR A 130 7.80 12.46 37.85
C TYR A 130 6.27 12.53 37.83
N ARG A 131 5.62 12.62 39.01
CA ARG A 131 4.16 12.80 39.15
C ARG A 131 3.77 13.53 40.43
N THR A 132 2.66 14.28 40.39
CA THR A 132 2.06 14.92 41.59
C THR A 132 1.03 14.04 42.30
N GLY A 133 0.52 13.00 41.63
CA GLY A 133 -0.60 12.19 42.10
C GLY A 133 -0.39 11.59 43.48
N LYS A 134 -1.35 11.80 44.39
CA LYS A 134 -1.23 11.44 45.82
C LYS A 134 -1.38 9.95 46.13
N GLU A 135 -1.64 9.11 45.13
CA GLU A 135 -1.72 7.66 45.31
C GLU A 135 -0.33 7.05 45.52
N GLN A 136 -0.19 6.22 46.56
CA GLN A 136 1.02 5.43 46.78
C GLN A 136 1.08 4.27 45.79
N TRP A 137 2.03 4.35 44.85
CA TRP A 137 2.33 3.20 44.00
C TRP A 137 2.95 2.09 44.84
N SER A 138 2.65 0.86 44.49
CA SER A 138 3.17 -0.33 45.16
C SER A 138 3.39 -1.42 44.10
N PRO A 139 4.53 -2.13 44.12
CA PRO A 139 4.76 -3.23 43.19
C PRO A 139 3.72 -4.34 43.45
N PRO A 140 3.27 -5.06 42.40
CA PRO A 140 2.50 -6.28 42.56
C PRO A 140 3.22 -7.30 43.45
N ARG A 141 2.47 -8.08 44.24
CA ARG A 141 3.01 -9.09 45.18
C ARG A 141 2.07 -10.29 45.24
N GLY A 142 2.62 -11.49 45.09
CA GLY A 142 1.89 -12.76 45.10
C GLY A 142 2.44 -13.71 44.03
N PRO A 143 1.87 -14.91 43.85
CA PRO A 143 2.14 -15.77 42.69
C PRO A 143 1.65 -15.11 41.39
N GLU A 144 0.42 -14.61 41.35
CA GLU A 144 -0.13 -13.84 40.21
C GLU A 144 0.14 -12.34 40.34
N ALA A 145 1.42 -11.93 40.36
CA ALA A 145 1.83 -10.53 40.54
C ALA A 145 1.60 -9.63 39.30
N GLN A 146 0.36 -9.55 38.81
CA GLN A 146 -0.01 -8.83 37.58
C GLN A 146 0.19 -7.30 37.69
N ARG A 147 0.61 -6.66 36.59
CA ARG A 147 0.74 -5.20 36.50
C ARG A 147 -0.64 -4.53 36.54
N ARG A 148 -0.79 -3.43 37.29
CA ARG A 148 -2.03 -2.64 37.32
C ARG A 148 -2.20 -1.87 36.00
N LEU A 149 -2.98 -2.41 35.08
CA LEU A 149 -3.14 -1.83 33.74
C LEU A 149 -3.91 -0.50 33.77
N LYS A 150 -3.43 0.46 32.98
CA LYS A 150 -4.07 1.77 32.77
C LYS A 150 -4.67 1.87 31.37
N GLU A 151 -5.77 2.60 31.29
CA GLU A 151 -6.44 3.00 30.06
C GLU A 151 -6.53 4.54 30.03
N LEU A 152 -6.10 5.16 28.93
CA LEU A 152 -6.28 6.61 28.70
C LEU A 152 -7.75 6.96 28.51
N ARG A 153 -8.19 8.06 29.11
CA ARG A 153 -9.57 8.55 29.08
C ARG A 153 -9.65 10.06 28.84
N GLU A 154 -10.78 10.46 28.29
CA GLU A 154 -11.10 11.77 27.75
C GLU A 154 -11.52 12.81 28.81
N VAL A 155 -11.35 14.09 28.47
CA VAL A 155 -11.60 15.23 29.37
C VAL A 155 -12.49 16.28 28.70
N PHE A 156 -13.80 16.00 28.66
CA PHE A 156 -14.82 16.94 28.16
C PHE A 156 -15.50 17.75 29.28
N ASN A 157 -16.08 17.07 30.27
CA ASN A 157 -16.88 17.69 31.32
C ASN A 157 -16.02 18.15 32.52
N HIS A 158 -14.96 18.93 32.27
CA HIS A 158 -14.06 19.46 33.30
C HIS A 158 -13.75 20.94 33.04
N PRO A 159 -13.61 21.82 34.07
CA PRO A 159 -13.36 23.24 33.85
C PRO A 159 -12.16 23.55 32.95
N ILE A 160 -11.08 22.74 33.02
CA ILE A 160 -9.87 22.93 32.21
C ILE A 160 -10.17 22.97 30.71
N ALA A 161 -11.13 22.17 30.23
CA ALA A 161 -11.45 22.04 28.81
C ALA A 161 -12.07 23.33 28.21
N LYS A 162 -12.56 24.24 29.07
CA LYS A 162 -13.10 25.56 28.65
C LYS A 162 -12.03 26.63 28.47
N VAL A 163 -10.84 26.45 29.05
CA VAL A 163 -9.77 27.47 29.10
C VAL A 163 -8.46 27.01 28.47
N TRP A 164 -8.29 25.70 28.25
CA TRP A 164 -7.05 25.10 27.76
C TRP A 164 -6.59 25.64 26.40
N ASN A 165 -7.47 25.61 25.39
CA ASN A 165 -7.10 25.93 24.01
C ASN A 165 -6.82 27.43 23.77
N ASP A 166 -7.52 28.29 24.51
CA ASP A 166 -7.56 29.73 24.25
C ASP A 166 -6.55 30.53 25.10
N ASP A 167 -6.11 29.99 26.25
CA ASP A 167 -5.19 30.70 27.17
C ASP A 167 -4.33 29.75 28.04
N LEU A 168 -4.95 28.89 28.86
CA LEU A 168 -4.25 28.12 29.90
C LEU A 168 -3.15 27.20 29.35
N GLY A 169 -3.39 26.50 28.24
CA GLY A 169 -2.40 25.60 27.64
C GLY A 169 -1.14 26.33 27.18
N TRP A 170 -1.27 27.57 26.68
CA TRP A 170 -0.14 28.40 26.27
C TRP A 170 0.65 28.94 27.46
N LYS A 171 0.00 29.19 28.60
CA LYS A 171 0.70 29.53 29.86
C LYS A 171 1.43 28.32 30.45
N VAL A 172 0.90 27.10 30.31
CA VAL A 172 1.64 25.87 30.67
C VAL A 172 2.89 25.70 29.80
N VAL A 173 2.80 25.97 28.48
CA VAL A 173 3.98 26.02 27.59
C VAL A 173 5.01 27.04 28.09
N ALA A 174 4.58 28.27 28.43
CA ALA A 174 5.48 29.30 28.94
C ALA A 174 6.18 28.93 30.27
N ILE A 175 5.56 28.10 31.11
CA ILE A 175 6.22 27.52 32.30
C ILE A 175 7.29 26.51 31.88
N MET A 176 7.02 25.62 30.92
CA MET A 176 8.03 24.69 30.41
C MET A 176 9.25 25.44 29.85
N ASP A 177 9.01 26.49 29.05
CA ASP A 177 10.06 27.35 28.50
C ASP A 177 10.88 28.05 29.61
N THR A 178 10.21 28.54 30.66
CA THR A 178 10.85 29.19 31.82
C THR A 178 11.75 28.24 32.60
N HIS A 179 11.33 26.98 32.76
CA HIS A 179 12.13 25.90 33.36
C HIS A 179 13.13 25.27 32.37
N THR A 180 13.20 25.76 31.13
CA THR A 180 14.04 25.24 30.02
C THR A 180 13.75 23.78 29.63
N ILE A 181 12.56 23.28 29.96
CA ILE A 181 12.14 21.90 29.70
C ILE A 181 11.75 21.73 28.23
N ARG A 182 12.47 20.85 27.54
CA ARG A 182 12.20 20.49 26.14
C ARG A 182 11.13 19.39 26.08
N PHE A 183 9.88 19.80 26.22
CA PHE A 183 8.72 18.91 26.09
C PHE A 183 8.51 18.44 24.63
N THR A 184 7.84 17.30 24.47
CA THR A 184 7.49 16.68 23.19
C THR A 184 5.99 16.69 22.93
N SER A 185 5.16 16.56 23.97
CA SER A 185 3.72 16.84 23.94
C SER A 185 3.20 17.28 25.32
N ILE A 186 2.03 17.91 25.36
CA ILE A 186 1.32 18.28 26.59
C ILE A 186 -0.14 17.90 26.38
N ASP A 187 -0.58 16.83 27.05
CA ASP A 187 -1.88 16.19 26.81
C ASP A 187 -2.76 16.31 28.06
N VAL A 188 -4.05 16.65 27.91
CA VAL A 188 -4.99 16.69 29.05
C VAL A 188 -5.87 15.44 29.01
N VAL A 189 -5.61 14.53 29.95
CA VAL A 189 -6.15 13.16 29.94
C VAL A 189 -6.68 12.76 31.32
N ARG A 190 -7.24 11.56 31.41
CA ARG A 190 -7.46 10.80 32.65
C ARG A 190 -6.89 9.40 32.50
N PHE A 191 -6.65 8.73 33.61
CA PHE A 191 -6.32 7.31 33.63
C PHE A 191 -7.41 6.51 34.34
N LYS A 192 -8.04 5.58 33.64
CA LYS A 192 -8.86 4.54 34.26
C LYS A 192 -7.97 3.34 34.60
N LYS A 193 -8.20 2.71 35.75
CA LYS A 193 -7.58 1.43 36.09
C LYS A 193 -8.44 0.30 35.54
N VAL A 194 -7.80 -0.71 34.99
CA VAL A 194 -8.47 -1.97 34.63
C VAL A 194 -8.24 -2.93 35.79
N GLU A 195 -9.32 -3.30 36.46
CA GLU A 195 -9.37 -4.50 37.29
C GLU A 195 -9.54 -5.70 36.36
N VAL A 196 -8.78 -6.77 36.61
CA VAL A 196 -8.98 -8.05 35.93
C VAL A 196 -10.06 -8.76 36.72
N ASP A 197 -11.26 -8.83 36.15
CA ASP A 197 -12.33 -9.69 36.68
C ASP A 197 -11.83 -11.15 36.57
N GLU A 198 -11.53 -11.80 37.70
CA GLU A 198 -11.39 -13.26 37.74
C GLU A 198 -12.77 -13.87 37.41
N PRO A 199 -12.83 -15.00 36.68
CA PRO A 199 -14.09 -15.68 36.44
C PRO A 199 -14.59 -16.30 37.75
N ASP A 200 -15.78 -15.92 38.20
CA ASP A 200 -16.50 -16.61 39.28
C ASP A 200 -16.72 -18.08 38.87
N SER A 201 -15.88 -18.99 39.38
CA SER A 201 -15.96 -20.42 39.09
C SER A 201 -16.72 -21.16 40.17
N ASP A 202 -17.67 -21.96 39.72
CA ASP A 202 -18.34 -23.07 40.41
C ASP A 202 -19.38 -22.66 41.47
N GLU A 203 -20.62 -22.56 40.98
CA GLU A 203 -21.83 -22.82 41.77
C GLU A 203 -21.82 -24.30 42.23
N GLU A 204 -22.10 -24.57 43.51
CA GLU A 204 -22.68 -25.85 43.95
C GLU A 204 -24.02 -25.56 44.65
N ASP A 205 -25.08 -26.24 44.21
CA ASP A 205 -26.45 -25.99 44.61
C ASP A 205 -26.75 -26.40 46.07
N VAL A 206 -27.67 -25.66 46.71
CA VAL A 206 -28.85 -26.28 47.34
C VAL A 206 -30.07 -25.39 47.09
N GLU A 207 -31.21 -26.05 46.80
CA GLU A 207 -32.57 -25.53 46.61
C GLU A 207 -33.04 -24.67 47.83
N ASP A 208 -33.96 -23.70 47.71
CA ASP A 208 -35.41 -23.91 47.56
C ASP A 208 -36.24 -22.63 47.24
N GLU A 209 -37.42 -22.85 46.63
CA GLU A 209 -38.72 -22.12 46.67
C GLU A 209 -38.88 -20.60 46.31
N GLU A 210 -39.53 -20.40 45.15
CA GLU A 210 -40.63 -19.46 44.76
C GLU A 210 -40.53 -17.90 44.69
N GLU A 211 -40.91 -17.43 43.49
CA GLU A 211 -41.56 -16.17 43.02
C GLU A 211 -41.01 -14.72 43.28
N ASP A 212 -40.96 -13.98 42.16
CA ASP A 212 -41.07 -12.53 41.95
C ASP A 212 -40.52 -11.50 42.97
N GLU A 213 -39.46 -10.77 42.58
CA GLU A 213 -39.66 -9.42 42.02
C GLU A 213 -38.42 -8.84 41.29
N LYS A 214 -38.64 -7.86 40.40
CA LYS A 214 -37.65 -7.33 39.45
C LYS A 214 -36.59 -6.44 40.11
N GLN A 215 -35.38 -6.95 40.33
CA GLN A 215 -34.24 -6.12 40.75
C GLN A 215 -33.31 -5.78 39.58
N THR A 216 -33.29 -4.49 39.21
CA THR A 216 -32.39 -3.95 38.18
C THR A 216 -30.92 -3.98 38.63
N PRO A 217 -29.95 -4.36 37.76
CA PRO A 217 -28.53 -4.41 38.12
C PRO A 217 -27.99 -3.07 38.65
N LYS A 218 -27.33 -3.10 39.83
CA LYS A 218 -26.58 -1.96 40.36
C LYS A 218 -25.31 -1.76 39.51
N ALA A 219 -25.09 -0.54 39.03
CA ALA A 219 -23.93 -0.26 38.17
C ALA A 219 -22.59 -0.44 38.92
N LYS A 220 -21.67 -1.25 38.37
CA LYS A 220 -20.26 -1.30 38.81
C LYS A 220 -19.67 0.12 38.77
N LYS A 221 -19.09 0.57 39.89
CA LYS A 221 -18.57 1.94 40.06
C LYS A 221 -17.25 2.09 39.29
N GLN A 222 -17.17 3.03 38.36
CA GLN A 222 -16.02 3.13 37.44
C GLN A 222 -14.78 3.76 38.12
N ASN A 223 -13.69 3.01 38.20
CA ASN A 223 -12.42 3.45 38.79
C ASN A 223 -11.57 4.31 37.84
N ILE A 224 -12.08 5.52 37.56
CA ILE A 224 -11.43 6.58 36.78
C ILE A 224 -10.70 7.55 37.73
N GLY A 225 -9.43 7.84 37.43
CA GLY A 225 -8.60 8.79 38.19
C GLY A 225 -8.91 10.27 37.91
N PRO A 226 -8.18 11.18 38.59
CA PRO A 226 -8.29 12.63 38.35
C PRO A 226 -7.85 12.99 36.93
N VAL A 227 -8.13 14.23 36.53
CA VAL A 227 -7.54 14.79 35.30
C VAL A 227 -6.04 14.93 35.50
N THR A 228 -5.26 14.68 34.45
CA THR A 228 -3.81 14.78 34.45
C THR A 228 -3.36 15.62 33.27
N ILE A 229 -2.55 16.64 33.52
CA ILE A 229 -1.70 17.26 32.48
C ILE A 229 -0.50 16.33 32.32
N TRP A 230 -0.48 15.60 31.22
CA TRP A 230 0.45 14.52 30.94
C TRP A 230 1.50 15.02 29.94
N ILE A 231 2.66 15.41 30.47
CA ILE A 231 3.73 16.07 29.74
C ILE A 231 4.72 15.03 29.24
N GLY A 232 4.94 14.98 27.93
CA GLY A 232 6.04 14.25 27.33
C GLY A 232 7.31 15.09 27.34
N VAL A 233 8.45 14.51 27.69
CA VAL A 233 9.80 15.07 27.49
C VAL A 233 10.66 14.08 26.73
N PHE A 234 11.73 14.55 26.07
CA PHE A 234 12.71 13.62 25.47
C PHE A 234 13.35 12.74 26.56
N PRO A 235 13.65 11.46 26.30
CA PRO A 235 14.37 10.60 27.24
C PRO A 235 15.68 11.24 27.71
N GLU A 236 16.01 11.04 28.99
CA GLU A 236 17.21 11.57 29.68
C GLU A 236 17.36 13.11 29.68
N SER A 237 16.41 13.87 29.10
CA SER A 237 16.58 15.31 28.83
C SER A 237 16.21 16.25 29.97
N THR A 238 15.50 15.74 30.98
CA THR A 238 14.89 16.48 32.09
C THR A 238 15.07 15.68 33.38
N THR A 239 15.48 16.31 34.48
CA THR A 239 15.63 15.62 35.78
C THR A 239 14.29 15.54 36.53
N PRO A 240 14.08 14.55 37.42
CA PRO A 240 12.89 14.53 38.28
C PRO A 240 12.75 15.78 39.14
N THR A 241 13.87 16.38 39.61
CA THR A 241 13.83 17.68 40.30
C THR A 241 13.28 18.81 39.40
N ALA A 242 13.77 18.96 38.16
CA ALA A 242 13.26 20.00 37.25
C ALA A 242 11.79 19.78 36.87
N ALA A 243 11.37 18.52 36.68
CA ALA A 243 9.98 18.15 36.48
C ALA A 243 9.10 18.43 37.70
N HIS A 244 9.63 18.29 38.93
CA HIS A 244 8.94 18.65 40.16
C HIS A 244 8.68 20.15 40.28
N ASP A 245 9.71 20.97 40.06
CA ASP A 245 9.62 22.42 40.17
C ASP A 245 8.64 23.00 39.14
N ALA A 246 8.75 22.59 37.88
CA ALA A 246 7.82 22.99 36.83
C ALA A 246 6.39 22.50 37.09
N ALA A 247 6.20 21.32 37.70
CA ALA A 247 4.89 20.85 38.13
C ALA A 247 4.30 21.71 39.26
N GLN A 248 5.12 22.27 40.17
CA GLN A 248 4.61 23.16 41.23
C GLN A 248 4.09 24.47 40.65
N ASP A 249 4.78 25.03 39.66
CA ASP A 249 4.33 26.25 38.97
C ASP A 249 3.06 26.01 38.13
N VAL A 250 2.93 24.85 37.46
CA VAL A 250 1.68 24.46 36.79
C VAL A 250 0.54 24.29 37.81
N LEU A 251 0.79 23.67 38.97
CA LEU A 251 -0.17 23.58 40.08
C LEU A 251 -0.44 24.91 40.79
N ALA A 252 0.41 25.93 40.63
CA ALA A 252 0.13 27.29 41.08
C ALA A 252 -0.79 27.98 40.07
N LEU A 253 -0.42 27.99 38.80
CA LEU A 253 -1.19 28.55 37.69
C LEU A 253 -2.63 28.02 37.64
N LEU A 254 -2.84 26.72 37.84
CA LEU A 254 -4.18 26.12 37.83
C LEU A 254 -5.14 26.72 38.88
N LYS A 255 -4.61 27.19 40.03
CA LYS A 255 -5.42 27.81 41.09
C LYS A 255 -5.96 29.18 40.68
N ASP A 256 -5.24 29.91 39.83
CA ASP A 256 -5.68 31.20 39.28
C ASP A 256 -6.89 31.04 38.33
N TYR A 257 -7.13 29.82 37.84
CA TYR A 257 -8.34 29.43 37.08
C TYR A 257 -9.39 28.70 37.95
N GLU A 258 -9.21 28.69 39.29
CA GLU A 258 -10.02 27.95 40.26
C GLU A 258 -10.02 26.40 40.06
N ILE A 259 -9.02 25.87 39.35
CA ILE A 259 -8.87 24.44 39.07
C ILE A 259 -7.94 23.79 40.11
N THR A 260 -8.43 22.76 40.80
CA THR A 260 -7.71 22.13 41.93
C THR A 260 -7.74 20.60 41.95
N ASP A 261 -8.43 19.97 41.00
CA ASP A 261 -8.64 18.53 40.84
C ASP A 261 -7.87 17.94 39.64
N VAL A 262 -6.69 18.50 39.38
CA VAL A 262 -5.78 18.14 38.28
C VAL A 262 -4.41 17.76 38.85
N ASP A 263 -3.88 16.61 38.42
CA ASP A 263 -2.50 16.19 38.61
C ASP A 263 -1.60 16.59 37.42
N VAL A 264 -0.29 16.61 37.64
CA VAL A 264 0.73 16.82 36.61
C VAL A 264 1.68 15.62 36.62
N ASP A 265 1.83 14.99 35.46
CA ASP A 265 2.66 13.81 35.24
C ASP A 265 3.67 14.08 34.12
N PHE A 266 4.94 13.75 34.33
CA PHE A 266 6.00 13.79 33.33
C PHE A 266 6.40 12.37 32.89
N ARG A 267 6.45 12.14 31.58
CA ARG A 267 6.91 10.90 30.96
C ARG A 267 8.04 11.13 29.96
N GLU A 268 8.89 10.15 29.78
CA GLU A 268 9.74 10.08 28.60
C GLU A 268 8.90 9.65 27.38
N SER A 269 8.89 10.46 26.32
CA SER A 269 8.22 10.12 25.06
C SER A 269 8.70 10.99 23.89
N LEU A 270 8.63 10.45 22.68
CA LEU A 270 8.97 11.17 21.45
C LEU A 270 7.70 11.56 20.69
N TYR A 271 7.62 12.81 20.24
CA TYR A 271 6.62 13.25 19.26
C TYR A 271 7.16 13.01 17.85
N ILE A 272 6.60 12.00 17.17
CA ILE A 272 7.10 11.53 15.87
C ILE A 272 6.22 12.10 14.75
N ARG A 273 6.84 12.80 13.79
CA ARG A 273 6.22 13.16 12.50
C ARG A 273 6.67 12.15 11.45
N GLU A 274 5.86 11.10 11.26
CA GLU A 274 6.19 9.96 10.40
C GLU A 274 6.13 10.32 8.91
N ALA A 275 7.18 10.94 8.38
CA ALA A 275 7.49 10.92 6.97
C ALA A 275 8.08 9.54 6.62
N GLY A 276 7.22 8.60 6.24
CA GLY A 276 7.65 7.25 5.83
C GLY A 276 8.57 7.24 4.60
N PRO A 277 9.09 6.07 4.17
CA PRO A 277 10.07 5.93 3.08
C PRO A 277 9.67 6.62 1.77
N GLN A 278 10.66 7.10 1.02
CA GLN A 278 10.46 7.70 -0.30
C GLN A 278 10.27 6.62 -1.36
N LEU A 279 9.47 6.93 -2.39
CA LEU A 279 9.39 6.16 -3.61
C LEU A 279 10.78 6.06 -4.29
N LEU A 280 11.02 4.92 -4.93
CA LEU A 280 12.29 4.58 -5.56
C LEU A 280 12.31 5.11 -7.01
N PRO A 281 13.49 5.45 -7.57
CA PRO A 281 13.57 5.87 -8.96
C PRO A 281 13.15 4.75 -9.92
N PRO A 282 12.50 5.09 -11.05
CA PRO A 282 12.39 4.18 -12.20
C PRO A 282 13.77 3.70 -12.67
N VAL A 283 13.84 2.48 -13.20
CA VAL A 283 15.09 1.81 -13.60
C VAL A 283 15.09 1.44 -15.09
N GLU A 284 16.26 1.23 -15.67
CA GLU A 284 16.43 0.91 -17.10
C GLU A 284 16.09 -0.55 -17.46
N ASP A 285 15.85 -0.81 -18.75
CA ASP A 285 15.61 -2.12 -19.37
C ASP A 285 16.53 -3.27 -18.91
N LEU A 286 17.77 -3.00 -18.50
CA LEU A 286 18.75 -4.03 -18.16
C LEU A 286 18.83 -4.34 -16.66
N ASP A 287 18.22 -3.50 -15.81
CA ASP A 287 18.21 -3.64 -14.36
C ASP A 287 17.42 -4.89 -13.91
N PRO A 288 17.85 -5.63 -12.87
CA PRO A 288 17.11 -6.80 -12.37
C PRO A 288 15.74 -6.52 -11.75
N LEU A 289 15.50 -5.32 -11.24
CA LEU A 289 14.31 -4.96 -10.47
C LEU A 289 13.15 -4.47 -11.35
N VAL A 290 13.43 -4.15 -12.61
CA VAL A 290 12.49 -3.55 -13.58
C VAL A 290 11.15 -4.28 -13.74
N ASP A 291 11.11 -5.61 -13.51
CA ASP A 291 9.88 -6.41 -13.57
C ASP A 291 8.95 -6.22 -12.34
N VAL A 292 9.47 -5.66 -11.23
CA VAL A 292 8.82 -5.62 -9.91
C VAL A 292 8.86 -4.25 -9.21
N ILE A 293 9.72 -3.32 -9.65
CA ILE A 293 9.98 -2.04 -8.96
C ILE A 293 8.85 -1.01 -9.15
N GLY A 294 8.18 -1.00 -10.32
CA GLY A 294 7.20 0.03 -10.72
C GLY A 294 6.19 0.47 -9.65
N PRO A 295 5.58 -0.44 -8.86
CA PRO A 295 4.63 -0.09 -7.79
C PRO A 295 5.21 0.70 -6.60
N LEU A 296 6.54 0.86 -6.54
CA LEU A 296 7.27 1.69 -5.59
C LEU A 296 7.88 2.95 -6.24
N THR A 297 7.60 3.23 -7.52
CA THR A 297 8.12 4.40 -8.23
C THR A 297 7.08 5.52 -8.36
N PRO A 298 7.47 6.80 -8.58
CA PRO A 298 6.52 7.88 -8.84
C PRO A 298 5.82 7.85 -10.21
N ALA A 299 5.94 6.77 -10.99
CA ALA A 299 5.28 6.66 -12.28
C ALA A 299 3.77 6.39 -12.14
N LEU A 300 2.98 6.85 -13.11
CA LEU A 300 1.52 6.68 -13.09
C LEU A 300 1.13 5.21 -13.30
N GLY A 301 0.08 4.79 -12.60
CA GLY A 301 -0.17 3.39 -12.25
C GLY A 301 -0.03 3.10 -10.75
N LEU A 302 0.26 4.12 -9.93
CA LEU A 302 0.38 3.99 -8.48
C LEU A 302 -0.87 3.33 -7.85
N ARG A 303 -0.61 2.23 -7.13
CA ARG A 303 -1.64 1.44 -6.45
C ARG A 303 -2.01 2.10 -5.13
N ILE A 304 -3.27 2.54 -5.00
CA ILE A 304 -3.72 3.31 -3.83
C ILE A 304 -4.91 2.68 -3.11
N SER A 305 -5.02 2.98 -1.82
CA SER A 305 -6.13 2.63 -0.93
C SER A 305 -6.33 3.73 0.11
N THR A 306 -7.16 3.50 1.13
CA THR A 306 -7.29 4.42 2.27
C THR A 306 -7.27 3.68 3.60
N ARG A 307 -6.94 4.37 4.69
CA ARG A 307 -6.88 3.78 6.05
C ARG A 307 -8.21 3.13 6.49
N ALA A 308 -9.34 3.59 5.97
CA ALA A 308 -10.68 3.02 6.20
C ALA A 308 -10.99 1.77 5.35
N LYS A 309 -10.28 1.55 4.23
CA LYS A 309 -10.50 0.44 3.29
C LYS A 309 -9.18 -0.19 2.81
N PRO A 310 -8.25 -0.61 3.69
CA PRO A 310 -6.91 -1.03 3.27
C PRO A 310 -6.90 -2.32 2.43
N ASN A 311 -7.98 -3.12 2.43
CA ASN A 311 -8.11 -4.31 1.58
C ASN A 311 -8.61 -3.98 0.17
N ALA A 312 -9.36 -2.89 -0.02
CA ALA A 312 -9.76 -2.43 -1.34
C ALA A 312 -8.64 -1.56 -1.95
N GLN A 313 -8.50 -1.56 -3.27
CA GLN A 313 -7.59 -0.67 -3.98
C GLN A 313 -8.28 0.00 -5.16
N GLY A 314 -7.71 1.11 -5.57
CA GLY A 314 -7.86 1.71 -6.90
C GLY A 314 -6.48 2.08 -7.45
N THR A 315 -6.46 2.89 -8.49
CA THR A 315 -5.25 3.44 -9.11
C THR A 315 -5.25 4.97 -8.98
N MET A 316 -4.09 5.59 -8.83
CA MET A 316 -3.95 7.04 -8.96
C MET A 316 -3.86 7.42 -10.45
N ALA A 317 -4.66 8.40 -10.87
CA ALA A 317 -4.75 8.80 -12.27
C ALA A 317 -3.55 9.66 -12.68
N LEU A 318 -3.37 10.78 -11.99
CA LEU A 318 -2.50 11.88 -12.39
C LEU A 318 -2.02 12.63 -11.15
N TYR A 319 -0.86 13.26 -11.30
CA TYR A 319 -0.47 14.41 -10.50
C TYR A 319 -1.01 15.69 -11.15
N LEU A 320 -1.47 16.64 -10.34
CA LEU A 320 -1.84 17.99 -10.78
C LEU A 320 -1.11 18.99 -9.88
N ALA A 321 -0.64 20.10 -10.45
CA ALA A 321 -0.27 21.27 -9.66
C ALA A 321 -1.56 21.98 -9.24
N GLU A 322 -1.63 22.49 -8.00
CA GLU A 322 -2.74 23.36 -7.58
C GLU A 322 -2.75 24.69 -8.34
N GLY A 323 -1.56 25.25 -8.59
CA GLY A 323 -1.35 26.43 -9.43
C GLY A 323 -1.59 27.76 -8.72
N GLY A 324 -1.37 28.86 -9.45
CA GLY A 324 -1.25 30.19 -8.84
C GLY A 324 0.03 30.28 -8.01
N ASP A 325 -0.06 30.83 -6.80
CA ASP A 325 1.08 30.97 -5.87
C ASP A 325 1.34 29.71 -5.01
N SER A 326 0.70 28.57 -5.33
CA SER A 326 0.79 27.32 -4.56
C SER A 326 1.64 26.26 -5.26
N ASP A 327 2.73 25.84 -4.60
CA ASP A 327 3.55 24.67 -5.02
C ASP A 327 2.91 23.31 -4.63
N THR A 328 1.69 23.32 -4.07
CA THR A 328 0.96 22.12 -3.63
C THR A 328 0.78 21.14 -4.79
N LEU A 329 1.17 19.89 -4.53
CA LEU A 329 0.98 18.77 -5.44
C LEU A 329 -0.28 17.99 -5.07
N LEU A 330 -1.14 17.78 -6.06
CA LEU A 330 -2.43 17.13 -5.93
C LEU A 330 -2.40 15.77 -6.63
N GLY A 331 -3.02 14.76 -6.04
CA GLY A 331 -3.25 13.45 -6.65
C GLY A 331 -4.73 13.28 -7.00
N LEU A 332 -5.00 12.79 -8.21
CA LEU A 332 -6.35 12.52 -8.71
C LEU A 332 -6.67 11.02 -8.69
N SER A 333 -7.88 10.65 -8.27
CA SER A 333 -8.48 9.32 -8.47
C SER A 333 -10.02 9.41 -8.37
N CYS A 334 -10.74 8.29 -8.48
CA CYS A 334 -12.19 8.24 -8.29
C CYS A 334 -12.60 8.47 -6.82
N ARG A 335 -13.79 9.03 -6.59
CA ARG A 335 -14.42 9.12 -5.27
C ARG A 335 -14.61 7.73 -4.67
N HIS A 336 -15.12 6.76 -5.42
CA HIS A 336 -15.39 5.42 -4.85
C HIS A 336 -14.11 4.68 -4.42
N VAL A 337 -12.93 5.09 -4.91
CA VAL A 337 -11.62 4.63 -4.43
C VAL A 337 -11.30 5.31 -3.09
N LEU A 338 -11.33 6.64 -3.02
CA LEU A 338 -10.87 7.39 -1.85
C LEU A 338 -11.91 7.57 -0.72
N ILE A 339 -13.19 7.32 -0.98
CA ILE A 339 -14.31 7.40 -0.04
C ILE A 339 -15.07 6.06 -0.09
N GLY A 340 -15.57 5.58 1.05
CA GLY A 340 -16.26 4.29 1.11
C GLY A 340 -17.64 4.29 0.46
N SER A 341 -18.02 3.18 -0.18
CA SER A 341 -19.42 2.94 -0.62
C SER A 341 -20.40 2.79 0.56
N LYS A 342 -19.88 2.51 1.76
CA LYS A 342 -20.62 2.58 3.03
C LYS A 342 -20.74 4.00 3.58
N GLU A 343 -20.02 4.97 3.02
CA GLU A 343 -20.15 6.39 3.36
C GLU A 343 -21.18 7.04 2.44
N GLY A 344 -21.99 7.95 2.98
CA GLY A 344 -23.04 8.62 2.20
C GLY A 344 -22.49 9.35 0.96
N ASN A 345 -23.31 9.42 -0.09
CA ASN A 345 -22.94 10.11 -1.32
C ASN A 345 -23.13 11.64 -1.19
N PHE A 346 -22.27 12.25 -0.39
CA PHE A 346 -22.24 13.68 -0.11
C PHE A 346 -20.89 14.28 -0.51
N ASP A 347 -20.89 15.59 -0.71
CA ASP A 347 -19.66 16.38 -0.85
C ASP A 347 -18.77 16.26 0.39
N TYR A 348 -17.51 15.86 0.17
CA TYR A 348 -16.45 15.89 1.15
C TYR A 348 -15.53 17.09 0.86
N ILE A 349 -15.41 17.98 1.84
CA ILE A 349 -14.41 19.05 1.88
C ILE A 349 -13.62 18.84 3.17
N ARG A 350 -12.28 18.81 3.09
CA ARG A 350 -11.44 18.68 4.28
C ARG A 350 -11.57 19.92 5.17
N HIS A 351 -12.19 19.75 6.33
CA HIS A 351 -12.16 20.76 7.38
C HIS A 351 -10.81 20.71 8.14
N PRO A 352 -10.08 21.82 8.34
CA PRO A 352 -8.74 21.79 8.94
C PRO A 352 -8.64 21.18 10.35
N ARG A 353 -9.74 21.18 11.11
CA ARG A 353 -9.83 20.60 12.47
C ARG A 353 -10.41 19.18 12.50
N ALA A 354 -10.72 18.58 11.35
CA ALA A 354 -11.22 17.20 11.28
C ALA A 354 -10.08 16.21 10.98
N PRO A 355 -10.20 14.93 11.40
CA PRO A 355 -9.25 13.88 11.03
C PRO A 355 -9.06 13.79 9.51
N SER A 356 -7.83 13.55 9.07
CA SER A 356 -7.50 13.32 7.67
C SER A 356 -8.09 12.00 7.17
N LYS A 357 -8.55 11.99 5.92
CA LYS A 357 -8.74 10.74 5.17
C LYS A 357 -7.42 10.41 4.47
N ASP A 358 -6.59 9.63 5.15
CA ASP A 358 -5.28 9.22 4.63
C ASP A 358 -5.42 8.34 3.38
N VAL A 359 -4.68 8.72 2.34
CA VAL A 359 -4.47 7.92 1.13
C VAL A 359 -3.19 7.12 1.30
N LEU A 360 -3.27 5.81 1.10
CA LEU A 360 -2.16 4.88 1.30
C LEU A 360 -1.67 4.35 -0.05
N LEU A 361 -0.37 4.50 -0.31
CA LEU A 361 0.35 3.73 -1.33
C LEU A 361 0.30 2.24 -0.94
N LEU A 362 0.11 1.33 -1.89
CA LEU A 362 0.02 -0.12 -1.69
C LEU A 362 -0.96 -0.52 -0.57
N GLY A 363 -2.23 -0.74 -0.91
CA GLY A 363 -3.15 -1.42 0.01
C GLY A 363 -2.64 -2.78 0.47
N LYS A 364 -3.27 -3.39 1.48
CA LYS A 364 -2.85 -4.68 2.07
C LYS A 364 -2.65 -5.76 0.99
N LYS A 365 -3.55 -5.87 0.02
CA LYS A 365 -3.40 -6.82 -1.10
C LYS A 365 -2.22 -6.44 -2.00
N ALA A 366 -2.19 -5.22 -2.56
CA ALA A 366 -1.10 -4.74 -3.42
C ALA A 366 0.32 -4.83 -2.79
N TYR A 367 0.45 -4.69 -1.47
CA TYR A 367 1.71 -4.94 -0.75
C TYR A 367 2.09 -6.42 -0.77
N THR A 368 1.14 -7.31 -0.43
CA THR A 368 1.37 -8.76 -0.47
C THR A 368 1.64 -9.25 -1.88
N ASP A 369 0.90 -8.75 -2.88
CA ASP A 369 1.11 -9.03 -4.30
C ASP A 369 2.52 -8.62 -4.75
N LEU A 370 3.01 -7.45 -4.30
CA LEU A 370 4.38 -6.99 -4.56
C LEU A 370 5.42 -7.92 -3.92
N VAL A 371 5.32 -8.17 -2.61
CA VAL A 371 6.22 -9.09 -1.88
C VAL A 371 6.24 -10.48 -2.52
N TYR A 372 5.08 -11.00 -2.93
CA TYR A 372 4.97 -12.27 -3.64
C TYR A 372 5.65 -12.21 -5.02
N SER A 373 5.44 -11.15 -5.81
CA SER A 373 6.08 -11.00 -7.13
C SER A 373 7.61 -11.01 -7.05
N ILE A 374 8.20 -10.35 -6.04
CA ILE A 374 9.65 -10.35 -5.81
C ILE A 374 10.14 -11.76 -5.44
N LYS A 375 9.44 -12.46 -4.52
CA LYS A 375 9.75 -13.85 -4.14
C LYS A 375 9.66 -14.82 -5.34
N VAL A 376 8.63 -14.68 -6.18
CA VAL A 376 8.48 -15.47 -7.41
C VAL A 376 9.63 -15.21 -8.38
N ARG A 377 10.07 -13.95 -8.53
CA ARG A 377 11.19 -13.60 -9.41
C ARG A 377 12.52 -14.21 -8.94
N ILE A 378 12.79 -14.17 -7.62
CA ILE A 378 13.95 -14.83 -7.00
C ILE A 378 13.91 -16.34 -7.24
N ARG A 379 12.78 -17.00 -6.94
CA ARG A 379 12.59 -18.45 -7.14
C ARG A 379 12.75 -18.86 -8.61
N GLY A 380 12.24 -18.06 -9.55
CA GLY A 380 12.40 -18.28 -10.99
C GLY A 380 13.86 -18.20 -11.46
N TYR A 381 14.65 -17.28 -10.90
CA TYR A 381 16.09 -17.24 -11.14
C TYR A 381 16.81 -18.45 -10.52
N GLY A 382 16.47 -18.87 -9.29
CA GLY A 382 17.07 -20.05 -8.65
C GLY A 382 16.95 -21.33 -9.50
N ILE A 383 15.73 -21.64 -9.94
CA ILE A 383 15.46 -22.79 -10.85
C ILE A 383 16.22 -22.66 -12.18
N SER A 384 16.40 -21.44 -12.69
CA SER A 384 17.18 -21.19 -13.90
C SER A 384 18.67 -21.45 -13.68
N MET A 385 19.22 -21.04 -12.53
CA MET A 385 20.63 -21.24 -12.17
C MET A 385 20.99 -22.71 -12.00
N GLU A 386 20.11 -23.52 -11.40
CA GLU A 386 20.24 -24.98 -11.33
C GLU A 386 20.40 -25.57 -12.75
N CYS A 387 19.43 -25.29 -13.63
CA CYS A 387 19.40 -25.81 -15.00
C CYS A 387 20.57 -25.32 -15.88
N TRP A 388 21.05 -24.09 -15.67
CA TRP A 388 22.23 -23.60 -16.39
C TRP A 388 23.54 -24.20 -15.85
N THR A 389 23.62 -24.51 -14.56
CA THR A 389 24.79 -25.20 -13.98
C THR A 389 24.93 -26.62 -14.55
N GLU A 390 23.84 -27.39 -14.61
CA GLU A 390 23.83 -28.70 -15.29
C GLU A 390 24.24 -28.61 -16.77
N GLN A 391 23.78 -27.56 -17.48
CA GLN A 391 24.16 -27.33 -18.88
C GLN A 391 25.64 -26.95 -19.02
N ILE A 392 26.20 -26.16 -18.12
CA ILE A 392 27.62 -25.80 -18.09
C ILE A 392 28.48 -27.05 -17.89
N GLU A 393 28.10 -27.96 -17.00
CA GLU A 393 28.77 -29.26 -16.84
C GLU A 393 28.66 -30.13 -18.11
N MET A 394 27.45 -30.27 -18.66
CA MET A 394 27.21 -31.03 -19.91
C MET A 394 28.05 -30.51 -21.09
N PHE A 395 28.17 -29.18 -21.26
CA PHE A 395 29.02 -28.60 -22.31
C PHE A 395 30.51 -28.77 -21.99
N SER A 396 30.92 -28.67 -20.72
CA SER A 396 32.29 -28.91 -20.28
C SER A 396 32.78 -30.34 -20.56
N GLU A 397 31.90 -31.34 -20.48
CA GLU A 397 32.24 -32.72 -20.89
C GLU A 397 32.33 -32.86 -22.41
N ARG A 398 31.48 -32.17 -23.19
CA ARG A 398 31.52 -32.19 -24.67
C ARG A 398 32.76 -31.50 -25.24
N GLU A 399 33.30 -30.50 -24.57
CA GLU A 399 34.59 -29.89 -24.91
C GLU A 399 35.77 -30.87 -24.85
N LYS A 400 35.62 -32.03 -24.16
CA LYS A 400 36.62 -33.12 -24.10
C LYS A 400 36.45 -34.16 -25.21
N GLY A 401 35.51 -33.95 -26.14
CA GLY A 401 35.26 -34.84 -27.27
C GLY A 401 36.37 -34.84 -28.33
N THR A 402 36.10 -35.50 -29.46
CA THR A 402 37.02 -35.55 -30.62
C THR A 402 36.48 -34.89 -31.89
N ASP A 403 35.19 -34.50 -31.91
CA ASP A 403 34.62 -33.71 -33.01
C ASP A 403 34.92 -32.22 -32.77
N GLN A 404 35.86 -31.68 -33.55
CA GLN A 404 36.29 -30.29 -33.44
C GLN A 404 35.15 -29.27 -33.63
N ALA A 405 34.09 -29.61 -34.38
CA ALA A 405 32.93 -28.74 -34.58
C ALA A 405 31.96 -28.77 -33.39
N ASP A 406 31.82 -29.92 -32.71
CA ASP A 406 31.01 -29.99 -31.49
C ASP A 406 31.72 -29.33 -30.30
N ILE A 407 33.05 -29.48 -30.18
CA ILE A 407 33.87 -28.80 -29.16
C ILE A 407 33.71 -27.28 -29.24
N GLN A 408 33.86 -26.69 -30.43
CA GLN A 408 33.70 -25.24 -30.62
C GLN A 408 32.30 -24.75 -30.28
N LYS A 409 31.27 -25.55 -30.59
CA LYS A 409 29.87 -25.25 -30.31
C LYS A 409 29.53 -25.39 -28.82
N ALA A 410 30.08 -26.39 -28.14
CA ALA A 410 29.94 -26.59 -26.70
C ALA A 410 30.60 -25.44 -25.93
N ALA A 411 31.83 -25.05 -26.29
CA ALA A 411 32.51 -23.91 -25.69
C ALA A 411 31.73 -22.60 -25.83
N ALA A 412 31.15 -22.32 -27.00
CA ALA A 412 30.32 -21.14 -27.22
C ALA A 412 29.08 -21.14 -26.32
N PHE A 413 28.34 -22.26 -26.25
CA PHE A 413 27.16 -22.36 -25.38
C PHE A 413 27.51 -22.35 -23.89
N ARG A 414 28.65 -22.91 -23.47
CA ARG A 414 29.10 -22.82 -22.06
C ARG A 414 29.35 -21.38 -21.65
N ILE A 415 29.96 -20.57 -22.52
CA ILE A 415 30.19 -19.14 -22.28
C ILE A 415 28.84 -18.39 -22.19
N GLU A 416 27.88 -18.69 -23.07
CA GLU A 416 26.54 -18.11 -23.03
C GLU A 416 25.78 -18.47 -21.74
N MET A 417 25.79 -19.75 -21.33
CA MET A 417 25.15 -20.20 -20.09
C MET A 417 25.84 -19.65 -18.83
N GLN A 418 27.17 -19.50 -18.84
CA GLN A 418 27.91 -18.85 -17.76
C GLN A 418 27.48 -17.39 -17.58
N ALA A 419 27.36 -16.63 -18.68
CA ALA A 419 26.89 -15.25 -18.63
C ALA A 419 25.43 -15.12 -18.13
N LEU A 420 24.57 -16.09 -18.44
CA LEU A 420 23.21 -16.16 -17.89
C LEU A 420 23.20 -16.49 -16.39
N LEU A 421 24.00 -17.47 -15.97
CA LEU A 421 24.19 -17.86 -14.57
C LEU A 421 24.69 -16.70 -13.71
N ASP A 422 25.70 -15.97 -14.18
CA ASP A 422 26.26 -14.83 -13.45
C ASP A 422 25.30 -13.64 -13.42
N LYS A 423 24.57 -13.36 -14.52
CA LYS A 423 23.49 -12.34 -14.50
C LYS A 423 22.39 -12.68 -13.49
N ALA A 424 22.05 -13.97 -13.30
CA ALA A 424 21.03 -14.36 -12.34
C ALA A 424 21.48 -14.26 -10.87
N LYS A 425 22.76 -14.45 -10.55
CA LYS A 425 23.30 -14.18 -9.20
C LYS A 425 23.07 -12.73 -8.79
N THR A 426 23.57 -11.79 -9.60
CA THR A 426 23.37 -10.34 -9.41
C THR A 426 21.88 -9.97 -9.37
N ALA A 427 21.03 -10.66 -10.14
CA ALA A 427 19.59 -10.44 -10.10
C ALA A 427 18.95 -10.91 -8.77
N ILE A 428 19.34 -12.07 -8.24
CA ILE A 428 18.88 -12.55 -6.93
C ILE A 428 19.36 -11.63 -5.81
N GLU A 429 20.62 -11.19 -5.84
CA GLU A 429 21.19 -10.24 -4.87
C GLU A 429 20.37 -8.94 -4.81
N ALA A 430 20.12 -8.32 -5.98
CA ALA A 430 19.32 -7.10 -6.08
C ALA A 430 17.87 -7.32 -5.62
N LEU A 431 17.21 -8.39 -6.06
CA LEU A 431 15.83 -8.70 -5.68
C LEU A 431 15.69 -9.02 -4.19
N ALA A 432 16.68 -9.67 -3.57
CA ALA A 432 16.70 -9.94 -2.14
C ALA A 432 16.94 -8.66 -1.32
N ALA A 433 17.79 -7.75 -1.79
CA ALA A 433 17.96 -6.43 -1.21
C ALA A 433 16.65 -5.62 -1.26
N LEU A 434 15.96 -5.61 -2.42
CA LEU A 434 14.64 -4.98 -2.56
C LEU A 434 13.59 -5.62 -1.64
N LEU A 435 13.54 -6.95 -1.56
CA LEU A 435 12.61 -7.67 -0.67
C LEU A 435 12.83 -7.26 0.80
N LYS A 436 14.10 -7.23 1.25
CA LYS A 436 14.47 -6.78 2.59
C LYS A 436 14.07 -5.34 2.83
N GLN A 437 14.24 -4.46 1.85
CA GLN A 437 13.80 -3.07 1.95
C GLN A 437 12.27 -2.97 2.07
N VAL A 438 11.51 -3.69 1.24
CA VAL A 438 10.04 -3.70 1.28
C VAL A 438 9.50 -4.17 2.63
N ASP A 439 10.07 -5.25 3.19
CA ASP A 439 9.68 -5.77 4.52
C ASP A 439 10.17 -4.92 5.70
N THR A 440 11.11 -3.98 5.49
CA THR A 440 11.60 -3.05 6.52
C THR A 440 10.81 -1.73 6.47
N ASP A 441 10.76 -1.11 5.29
CA ASP A 441 10.36 0.27 5.07
C ASP A 441 8.84 0.39 4.82
N TRP A 442 8.26 -0.54 4.04
CA TRP A 442 6.91 -0.40 3.50
C TRP A 442 5.87 -1.30 4.21
N LYS A 443 6.31 -2.09 5.18
CA LYS A 443 5.49 -3.12 5.83
C LYS A 443 4.36 -2.56 6.68
N LYS A 444 4.57 -1.47 7.42
CA LYS A 444 3.50 -0.85 8.23
C LYS A 444 2.56 -0.02 7.34
N LEU A 445 1.38 0.35 7.87
CA LEU A 445 0.40 1.18 7.15
C LEU A 445 0.65 2.68 7.30
N ASN A 446 1.31 3.13 8.38
CA ASN A 446 1.70 4.54 8.56
C ASN A 446 2.78 4.93 7.54
N ASP A 447 3.80 4.08 7.44
CA ASP A 447 4.93 4.21 6.51
C ASP A 447 4.47 4.28 5.04
N ARG A 448 3.23 3.84 4.75
CA ARG A 448 2.58 3.85 3.43
C ARG A 448 1.66 5.04 3.15
N VAL A 449 1.48 5.99 4.07
CA VAL A 449 0.70 7.22 3.79
C VAL A 449 1.38 8.01 2.67
N LEU A 450 0.64 8.28 1.59
CA LEU A 450 1.08 9.05 0.42
C LEU A 450 0.54 10.49 0.45
N GLY A 451 -0.52 10.73 1.24
CA GLY A 451 -1.23 11.99 1.23
C GLY A 451 -2.58 11.91 1.95
N HIS A 452 -3.40 12.96 1.82
CA HIS A 452 -4.73 13.01 2.45
C HIS A 452 -5.77 13.73 1.58
N VAL A 453 -7.02 13.23 1.57
CA VAL A 453 -8.09 13.78 0.73
C VAL A 453 -8.40 15.24 1.11
N LEU A 454 -8.50 16.11 0.10
CA LEU A 454 -8.89 17.52 0.24
C LEU A 454 -10.34 17.76 -0.18
N ARG A 455 -10.74 17.24 -1.35
CA ARG A 455 -12.07 17.46 -1.95
C ARG A 455 -12.54 16.21 -2.68
N SER A 456 -13.83 15.93 -2.58
CA SER A 456 -14.54 15.05 -3.51
C SER A 456 -16.02 15.46 -3.53
N PRO A 457 -16.59 15.84 -4.68
CA PRO A 457 -18.04 16.05 -4.80
C PRO A 457 -18.83 14.76 -4.50
N ALA A 458 -20.15 14.85 -4.38
CA ALA A 458 -21.00 13.67 -4.51
C ALA A 458 -20.87 13.06 -5.93
N ILE A 459 -20.83 11.72 -6.03
CA ILE A 459 -20.92 11.03 -7.32
C ILE A 459 -22.22 11.42 -8.01
N THR A 460 -22.12 11.92 -9.24
CA THR A 460 -23.27 12.37 -10.02
C THR A 460 -23.25 11.68 -11.38
N LEU A 461 -24.22 10.80 -11.62
CA LEU A 461 -24.44 10.16 -12.91
C LEU A 461 -25.37 11.05 -13.75
N GLY A 462 -24.96 11.40 -14.97
CA GLY A 462 -25.73 12.31 -15.84
C GLY A 462 -25.38 13.78 -15.65
N ALA A 463 -24.18 14.10 -15.17
CA ALA A 463 -23.77 15.45 -14.80
C ALA A 463 -23.47 16.33 -16.04
N GLY A 464 -23.89 17.60 -15.98
CA GLY A 464 -23.71 18.56 -17.07
C GLY A 464 -24.61 18.31 -18.28
N ASP A 465 -24.45 19.15 -19.31
CA ASP A 465 -25.14 19.00 -20.60
C ASP A 465 -24.57 17.83 -21.41
N GLU A 466 -23.35 17.38 -21.07
CA GLU A 466 -22.69 16.19 -21.64
C GLU A 466 -23.14 14.88 -20.98
N HIS A 467 -23.87 14.98 -19.86
CA HIS A 467 -24.40 13.86 -19.08
C HIS A 467 -23.38 12.80 -18.63
N PHE A 468 -22.11 13.16 -18.43
CA PHE A 468 -21.08 12.21 -18.00
C PHE A 468 -21.24 11.76 -16.54
N THR A 469 -20.54 10.69 -16.16
CA THR A 469 -20.30 10.35 -14.75
C THR A 469 -19.29 11.30 -14.13
N GLU A 470 -19.68 12.01 -13.07
CA GLU A 470 -18.76 12.74 -12.19
C GLU A 470 -18.41 11.87 -10.97
N ASP A 471 -17.26 11.20 -11.03
CA ASP A 471 -16.72 10.37 -9.94
C ASP A 471 -15.23 10.69 -9.74
N TRP A 472 -14.92 11.65 -8.86
CA TRP A 472 -13.54 12.07 -8.62
C TRP A 472 -13.29 12.56 -7.19
N ALA A 473 -12.03 12.45 -6.78
CA ALA A 473 -11.50 12.95 -5.53
C ALA A 473 -10.06 13.44 -5.73
N ILE A 474 -9.74 14.57 -5.09
CA ILE A 474 -8.42 15.17 -5.04
C ILE A 474 -7.86 15.01 -3.62
N PHE A 475 -6.61 14.56 -3.53
CA PHE A 475 -5.84 14.50 -2.28
C PHE A 475 -4.54 15.30 -2.40
N GLN A 476 -4.07 15.87 -1.29
CA GLN A 476 -2.74 16.47 -1.23
C GLN A 476 -1.72 15.34 -1.19
N VAL A 477 -0.81 15.30 -2.16
CA VAL A 477 0.34 14.38 -2.17
C VAL A 477 1.43 14.97 -1.27
N ASP A 478 2.02 14.13 -0.43
CA ASP A 478 3.26 14.49 0.25
C ASP A 478 4.42 14.48 -0.76
N ARG A 479 4.94 15.66 -1.11
CA ARG A 479 6.10 15.78 -2.02
C ARG A 479 7.33 15.05 -1.47
N ALA A 480 7.53 15.01 -0.14
CA ALA A 480 8.67 14.33 0.46
C ALA A 480 8.65 12.82 0.18
N LYS A 481 7.46 12.24 -0.07
CA LYS A 481 7.30 10.83 -0.44
C LYS A 481 7.74 10.47 -1.85
N LEU A 482 7.86 11.41 -2.78
CA LEU A 482 8.14 11.07 -4.17
C LEU A 482 9.63 10.85 -4.46
N GLY A 483 10.51 11.47 -3.66
CA GLY A 483 11.96 11.36 -3.79
C GLY A 483 12.51 11.87 -5.13
N ASP A 484 13.81 11.67 -5.34
CA ASP A 484 14.52 12.14 -6.54
C ASP A 484 14.09 11.38 -7.83
N GLY A 485 13.27 10.34 -7.68
CA GLY A 485 12.69 9.58 -8.79
C GLY A 485 11.51 10.24 -9.50
N PHE A 486 11.02 11.38 -9.01
CA PHE A 486 9.84 12.03 -9.58
C PHE A 486 10.14 12.74 -10.91
N GLN A 487 9.36 12.43 -11.94
CA GLN A 487 9.55 12.98 -13.30
C GLN A 487 8.23 13.55 -13.87
N GLY A 488 7.30 13.92 -12.99
CA GLY A 488 5.97 14.41 -13.36
C GLY A 488 5.05 13.31 -13.91
N ASN A 489 4.09 13.72 -14.75
CA ASN A 489 3.08 12.83 -15.33
C ASN A 489 3.64 11.95 -16.47
N LYS A 490 4.39 10.89 -16.11
CA LYS A 490 4.70 9.79 -17.05
C LYS A 490 3.97 8.50 -16.67
N LEU A 491 3.42 7.80 -17.66
CA LEU A 491 2.78 6.50 -17.51
C LEU A 491 3.83 5.38 -17.68
N ASP A 492 3.99 4.53 -16.67
CA ASP A 492 4.83 3.34 -16.78
C ASP A 492 4.20 2.34 -17.74
N LEU A 493 4.93 1.98 -18.82
CA LEU A 493 4.52 0.91 -19.74
C LEU A 493 4.96 -0.48 -19.24
N GLY A 494 5.89 -0.56 -18.29
CA GLY A 494 6.38 -1.80 -17.70
C GLY A 494 6.95 -2.78 -18.74
N LYS A 495 7.04 -4.06 -18.36
CA LYS A 495 7.57 -5.14 -19.22
C LYS A 495 6.57 -6.19 -19.67
N LYS A 496 5.30 -5.98 -19.37
CA LYS A 496 4.21 -6.91 -19.69
C LYS A 496 4.00 -7.06 -21.21
N LEU A 497 4.31 -6.02 -21.96
CA LEU A 497 4.46 -6.02 -23.41
C LEU A 497 5.91 -5.62 -23.71
N THR A 498 6.67 -6.42 -24.45
CA THR A 498 8.07 -6.07 -24.73
C THR A 498 8.19 -4.84 -25.65
N PRO A 499 9.36 -4.16 -25.68
CA PRO A 499 9.64 -3.08 -26.63
C PRO A 499 9.49 -3.46 -28.13
N ASN A 500 9.34 -4.75 -28.46
CA ASN A 500 9.01 -5.21 -29.81
C ASN A 500 7.50 -5.43 -29.99
N GLU A 501 6.81 -6.00 -29.00
CA GLU A 501 5.37 -6.30 -29.06
C GLU A 501 4.50 -5.05 -28.91
N PHE A 502 4.89 -4.10 -28.04
CA PHE A 502 4.10 -2.88 -27.84
C PHE A 502 4.01 -2.06 -29.14
N PRO A 503 5.11 -1.73 -29.86
CA PRO A 503 5.01 -1.02 -31.14
C PRO A 503 4.31 -1.83 -32.22
N PHE A 504 4.50 -3.17 -32.26
CA PHE A 504 3.83 -4.03 -33.23
C PHE A 504 2.30 -4.03 -33.05
N ASN A 505 1.82 -4.05 -31.80
CA ASN A 505 0.40 -3.91 -31.49
C ASN A 505 -0.12 -2.47 -31.73
N CYS A 506 0.74 -1.46 -31.57
CA CYS A 506 0.38 -0.08 -31.88
C CYS A 506 0.36 0.22 -33.39
N PHE A 507 1.07 -0.57 -34.21
CA PHE A 507 1.29 -0.29 -35.63
C PHE A 507 0.87 -1.46 -36.55
N PRO A 508 -0.44 -1.70 -36.70
CA PRO A 508 -0.95 -2.86 -37.43
C PRO A 508 -1.00 -2.68 -38.97
N HIS A 509 -0.73 -1.48 -39.49
CA HIS A 509 -0.74 -1.19 -40.94
C HIS A 509 0.50 -0.36 -41.32
N GLY A 510 1.42 -0.97 -42.08
CA GLY A 510 2.77 -0.46 -42.39
C GLY A 510 2.85 0.79 -43.28
N THR A 511 2.25 1.90 -42.85
CA THR A 511 2.25 3.19 -43.54
C THR A 511 3.57 3.97 -43.33
N THR A 512 3.95 4.80 -44.29
CA THR A 512 5.30 5.42 -44.33
C THR A 512 5.55 6.52 -43.29
N ASN A 513 4.53 6.93 -42.53
CA ASN A 513 4.54 8.15 -41.72
C ASN A 513 4.35 7.85 -40.21
N TRP A 514 4.84 6.69 -39.74
CA TRP A 514 4.72 6.29 -38.35
C TRP A 514 5.86 6.82 -37.49
N GLU A 515 5.55 7.67 -36.52
CA GLU A 515 6.54 8.39 -35.71
C GLU A 515 6.57 7.95 -34.23
N PHE A 516 5.69 7.06 -33.78
CA PHE A 516 5.73 6.57 -32.40
C PHE A 516 7.00 5.74 -32.16
N LYS A 517 7.79 6.19 -31.18
CA LYS A 517 8.98 5.51 -30.68
C LYS A 517 8.69 5.05 -29.26
N TYR A 518 8.95 3.78 -28.98
CA TYR A 518 8.84 3.24 -27.62
C TYR A 518 9.85 3.93 -26.69
N PRO A 519 9.46 4.38 -25.49
CA PRO A 519 10.36 5.04 -24.55
C PRO A 519 11.40 4.07 -23.98
N ILE A 520 12.67 4.47 -23.97
CA ILE A 520 13.82 3.65 -23.49
C ILE A 520 13.79 3.49 -21.96
N ASP A 521 13.17 4.43 -21.24
CA ASP A 521 12.91 4.34 -19.80
C ASP A 521 11.58 3.61 -19.48
N HIS A 522 10.88 3.06 -20.48
CA HIS A 522 9.50 2.56 -20.39
C HIS A 522 8.44 3.61 -20.00
N LEU A 523 8.78 4.89 -19.83
CA LEU A 523 7.86 5.89 -19.28
C LEU A 523 7.27 6.80 -20.38
N LEU A 524 6.01 6.58 -20.75
CA LEU A 524 5.29 7.40 -21.73
C LEU A 524 4.89 8.77 -21.13
N PRO A 525 5.44 9.91 -21.61
CA PRO A 525 5.10 11.22 -21.06
C PRO A 525 3.67 11.64 -21.44
N LEU A 526 2.87 12.11 -20.48
CA LEU A 526 1.52 12.59 -20.72
C LEU A 526 1.52 14.10 -20.91
N THR A 527 1.01 14.57 -22.05
CA THR A 527 1.27 15.93 -22.57
C THR A 527 0.10 16.90 -22.48
N GLY A 528 -1.13 16.41 -22.37
CA GLY A 528 -2.33 17.24 -22.33
C GLY A 528 -3.61 16.45 -22.61
N PRO A 529 -4.81 17.05 -22.43
CA PRO A 529 -6.06 16.40 -22.78
C PRO A 529 -6.17 16.10 -24.29
N LEU A 530 -6.72 14.94 -24.63
CA LEU A 530 -7.11 14.59 -26.00
C LEU A 530 -8.30 15.48 -26.43
N PRO A 531 -8.24 16.19 -27.57
CA PRO A 531 -9.35 17.01 -28.06
C PRO A 531 -10.62 16.19 -28.33
N PRO A 532 -11.83 16.68 -27.99
CA PRO A 532 -13.09 15.95 -28.21
C PRO A 532 -13.31 15.54 -29.67
N SER A 533 -12.87 16.37 -30.62
CA SER A 533 -12.93 16.06 -32.05
C SER A 533 -12.17 14.79 -32.43
N LEU A 534 -11.04 14.50 -31.77
CA LEU A 534 -10.24 13.30 -32.01
C LEU A 534 -10.74 12.07 -31.25
N MET A 535 -11.58 12.26 -30.22
CA MET A 535 -12.31 11.14 -29.60
C MET A 535 -13.34 10.56 -30.56
N HIS A 536 -14.03 11.42 -31.34
CA HIS A 536 -15.04 11.01 -32.31
C HIS A 536 -14.48 10.70 -33.71
N ALA A 537 -13.43 11.40 -34.15
CA ALA A 537 -12.80 11.24 -35.46
C ALA A 537 -11.25 11.19 -35.29
N PRO A 538 -10.67 10.03 -34.96
CA PRO A 538 -9.25 9.92 -34.64
C PRO A 538 -8.33 10.09 -35.85
N ASP A 539 -7.14 10.61 -35.59
CA ASP A 539 -6.04 10.82 -36.54
C ASP A 539 -5.11 9.58 -36.68
N THR A 540 -5.68 8.38 -36.45
CA THR A 540 -5.01 7.07 -36.48
C THR A 540 -5.93 6.00 -37.06
N LEU A 541 -5.34 4.97 -37.69
CA LEU A 541 -6.03 3.90 -38.41
C LEU A 541 -5.61 2.50 -37.91
N ASP A 542 -6.48 1.50 -38.09
CA ASP A 542 -6.21 0.09 -37.78
C ASP A 542 -5.60 -0.72 -38.95
N SER A 543 -5.45 -2.04 -38.78
CA SER A 543 -4.97 -3.01 -39.79
C SER A 543 -5.86 -3.13 -41.04
N ALA A 544 -7.07 -2.56 -41.03
CA ALA A 544 -7.98 -2.51 -42.17
C ALA A 544 -8.05 -1.10 -42.80
N GLY A 545 -7.28 -0.13 -42.28
CA GLY A 545 -7.32 1.27 -42.71
C GLY A 545 -8.54 2.04 -42.20
N SER A 546 -9.25 1.50 -41.20
CA SER A 546 -10.42 2.13 -40.58
C SER A 546 -10.00 3.05 -39.43
N PRO A 547 -10.69 4.19 -39.19
CA PRO A 547 -10.40 5.08 -38.06
C PRO A 547 -10.45 4.35 -36.72
N CYS A 548 -9.35 4.38 -35.97
CA CYS A 548 -9.21 3.66 -34.71
C CYS A 548 -8.30 4.41 -33.74
N LEU A 549 -8.80 4.65 -32.52
CA LEU A 549 -8.04 5.31 -31.46
C LEU A 549 -7.48 4.26 -30.50
N LEU A 550 -6.19 3.97 -30.63
CA LEU A 550 -5.48 3.08 -29.72
C LEU A 550 -5.12 3.81 -28.43
N VAL A 551 -5.49 3.19 -27.30
CA VAL A 551 -5.30 3.74 -25.96
C VAL A 551 -4.55 2.76 -25.06
N VAL A 552 -3.85 3.32 -24.09
CA VAL A 552 -3.06 2.63 -23.07
C VAL A 552 -3.40 3.16 -21.69
N LYS A 553 -3.36 2.27 -20.70
CA LYS A 553 -3.28 2.62 -19.27
C LYS A 553 -2.30 1.69 -18.57
N ASN A 554 -1.93 2.04 -17.34
CA ASN A 554 -1.38 1.13 -16.34
C ASN A 554 -2.29 1.21 -15.11
N GLY A 555 -2.76 0.07 -14.62
CA GLY A 555 -3.73 -0.02 -13.53
C GLY A 555 -3.33 -1.03 -12.46
N THR A 556 -3.83 -0.85 -11.24
CA THR A 556 -3.44 -1.67 -10.07
C THR A 556 -3.55 -3.17 -10.29
N THR A 557 -4.59 -3.63 -11.00
CA THR A 557 -4.94 -5.05 -11.11
C THR A 557 -4.46 -5.65 -12.42
N THR A 558 -4.65 -4.95 -13.55
CA THR A 558 -4.22 -5.46 -14.86
C THR A 558 -2.84 -5.00 -15.29
N GLY A 559 -2.24 -4.00 -14.64
CA GLY A 559 -1.00 -3.37 -15.10
C GLY A 559 -1.16 -2.66 -16.45
N THR A 560 -0.08 -2.58 -17.22
CA THR A 560 -0.10 -2.00 -18.57
C THR A 560 -1.01 -2.79 -19.49
N THR A 561 -1.92 -2.10 -20.17
CA THR A 561 -2.99 -2.70 -20.98
C THR A 561 -3.29 -1.82 -22.20
N LEU A 562 -3.44 -2.45 -23.37
CA LEU A 562 -3.84 -1.78 -24.62
C LEU A 562 -5.33 -2.00 -24.91
N GLY A 563 -5.98 -0.97 -25.44
CA GLY A 563 -7.41 -0.96 -25.78
C GLY A 563 -7.71 -0.12 -27.01
N ARG A 564 -8.97 -0.18 -27.45
CA ARG A 564 -9.50 0.59 -28.58
C ARG A 564 -10.64 1.46 -28.09
N ALA A 565 -10.44 2.77 -28.05
CA ALA A 565 -11.48 3.70 -27.64
C ALA A 565 -12.57 3.82 -28.71
N ASN A 566 -13.83 3.87 -28.26
CA ASN A 566 -14.99 4.02 -29.13
C ASN A 566 -15.26 5.50 -29.43
N GLY A 567 -15.76 5.78 -30.64
CA GLY A 567 -16.14 7.14 -31.06
C GLY A 567 -17.44 7.63 -30.41
N PRO A 568 -18.52 6.83 -30.45
CA PRO A 568 -19.72 7.07 -29.63
C PRO A 568 -19.48 6.77 -28.14
N PHE A 569 -19.98 7.64 -27.26
CA PHE A 569 -20.08 7.34 -25.83
C PHE A 569 -21.17 6.28 -25.58
N SER A 570 -20.91 5.37 -24.63
CA SER A 570 -21.92 4.42 -24.16
C SER A 570 -22.87 5.09 -23.18
N ILE A 571 -24.13 4.67 -23.19
CA ILE A 571 -25.10 5.05 -22.16
C ILE A 571 -25.10 3.94 -21.10
N VAL A 572 -24.76 4.29 -19.87
CA VAL A 572 -24.75 3.39 -18.71
C VAL A 572 -25.92 3.76 -17.79
N ARG A 573 -26.57 2.74 -17.21
CA ARG A 573 -27.66 2.92 -16.25
C ARG A 573 -27.38 2.09 -15.01
N ASP A 574 -27.30 2.77 -13.87
CA ASP A 574 -27.21 2.14 -12.56
C ASP A 574 -28.60 2.05 -11.94
N TYR A 575 -28.84 0.97 -11.19
CA TYR A 575 -30.10 0.67 -10.50
C TYR A 575 -29.81 0.49 -9.01
N PHE A 576 -30.51 1.25 -8.19
CA PHE A 576 -30.35 1.18 -6.74
C PHE A 576 -31.12 -0.03 -6.18
N ASN A 577 -31.09 -0.22 -4.85
CA ASN A 577 -31.77 -1.35 -4.17
C ASN A 577 -33.28 -1.48 -4.52
N ASP A 578 -33.91 -0.39 -4.97
CA ASP A 578 -35.20 -0.41 -5.65
C ASP A 578 -34.97 -0.27 -7.16
N MET A 579 -35.35 -1.30 -7.92
CA MET A 579 -35.19 -1.35 -9.39
C MET A 579 -35.99 -0.28 -10.16
N SER A 580 -36.93 0.43 -9.51
CA SER A 580 -37.60 1.60 -10.10
C SER A 580 -36.77 2.89 -9.98
N ILE A 581 -35.79 2.93 -9.06
CA ILE A 581 -34.88 4.05 -8.88
C ILE A 581 -33.61 3.76 -9.69
N HIS A 582 -33.37 4.58 -10.70
CA HIS A 582 -32.20 4.47 -11.57
C HIS A 582 -31.57 5.84 -11.86
N GLN A 583 -30.27 5.86 -12.15
CA GLN A 583 -29.61 7.01 -12.76
C GLN A 583 -28.97 6.61 -14.09
N THR A 584 -28.62 7.58 -14.94
CA THR A 584 -28.12 7.30 -16.30
C THR A 584 -27.06 8.31 -16.66
N SER A 585 -25.93 7.83 -17.18
CA SER A 585 -24.80 8.65 -17.61
C SER A 585 -24.31 8.24 -19.00
N MET A 586 -23.55 9.13 -19.63
CA MET A 586 -22.65 8.80 -20.73
C MET A 586 -21.26 8.44 -20.18
N GLU A 587 -20.61 7.49 -20.84
CA GLU A 587 -19.28 6.98 -20.49
C GLU A 587 -18.44 6.80 -21.75
N TRP A 588 -17.14 7.08 -21.68
CA TRP A 588 -16.23 6.77 -22.78
C TRP A 588 -15.90 5.27 -22.77
N ALA A 589 -16.47 4.56 -23.73
CA ALA A 589 -16.30 3.12 -23.87
C ALA A 589 -14.94 2.79 -24.49
N ILE A 590 -14.18 1.92 -23.81
CA ILE A 590 -12.92 1.39 -24.30
C ILE A 590 -13.07 -0.12 -24.44
N LEU A 591 -12.81 -0.61 -25.64
CA LEU A 591 -12.94 -2.02 -26.01
C LEU A 591 -11.60 -2.74 -25.82
N ASN A 592 -11.67 -4.01 -25.40
CA ASN A 592 -10.51 -4.90 -25.35
C ASN A 592 -9.79 -4.97 -26.71
N TYR A 593 -8.45 -5.01 -26.70
CA TYR A 593 -7.64 -4.92 -27.92
C TYR A 593 -7.96 -6.03 -28.93
N ALA A 594 -8.05 -7.30 -28.50
CA ALA A 594 -8.38 -8.43 -29.36
C ALA A 594 -9.22 -9.50 -28.65
N SER A 595 -9.90 -10.37 -29.40
CA SER A 595 -10.74 -11.47 -28.86
C SER A 595 -9.98 -12.59 -28.13
N LYS A 596 -8.66 -12.45 -27.99
CA LYS A 596 -7.78 -13.28 -27.16
C LYS A 596 -6.69 -12.46 -26.45
N SER A 597 -6.82 -11.13 -26.42
CA SER A 597 -6.03 -10.35 -25.46
C SER A 597 -6.62 -10.58 -24.07
N GLU A 598 -5.84 -10.20 -23.07
CA GLU A 598 -6.39 -9.81 -21.78
C GLU A 598 -7.43 -8.68 -21.89
N VAL A 599 -8.21 -8.52 -20.81
CA VAL A 599 -9.15 -7.41 -20.65
C VAL A 599 -8.41 -6.10 -20.43
N PHE A 600 -8.97 -4.99 -20.93
CA PHE A 600 -8.41 -3.66 -20.73
C PHE A 600 -8.47 -3.26 -19.25
N SER A 601 -9.54 -3.59 -18.52
CA SER A 601 -9.62 -3.35 -17.07
C SER A 601 -10.21 -4.52 -16.27
N GLY A 602 -9.77 -4.62 -15.02
CA GLY A 602 -10.39 -5.43 -13.97
C GLY A 602 -10.69 -4.62 -12.70
N PRO A 603 -11.40 -5.22 -11.72
CA PRO A 603 -11.67 -4.56 -10.44
C PRO A 603 -10.40 -4.08 -9.75
N GLY A 604 -10.34 -2.80 -9.36
CA GLY A 604 -9.14 -2.15 -8.80
C GLY A 604 -8.37 -1.25 -9.78
N ASP A 605 -8.64 -1.35 -11.09
CA ASP A 605 -8.10 -0.40 -12.07
C ASP A 605 -8.85 0.96 -12.07
N SER A 606 -9.94 1.11 -11.30
CA SER A 606 -10.66 2.38 -11.17
C SER A 606 -9.72 3.50 -10.71
N GLY A 607 -9.83 4.66 -11.36
CA GLY A 607 -8.90 5.77 -11.19
C GLY A 607 -7.63 5.65 -12.04
N SER A 608 -7.44 4.62 -12.86
CA SER A 608 -6.35 4.61 -13.85
C SER A 608 -6.58 5.70 -14.88
N ILE A 609 -5.52 6.41 -15.28
CA ILE A 609 -5.59 7.32 -16.43
C ILE A 609 -5.45 6.56 -17.74
N VAL A 610 -6.24 6.94 -18.73
CA VAL A 610 -6.21 6.44 -20.10
C VAL A 610 -5.64 7.52 -21.00
N ALA A 611 -4.54 7.22 -21.67
CA ALA A 611 -3.95 8.05 -22.70
C ALA A 611 -4.01 7.35 -24.06
N ASP A 612 -3.93 8.10 -25.15
CA ASP A 612 -3.54 7.50 -26.42
C ASP A 612 -2.04 7.16 -26.43
N ILE A 613 -1.62 6.39 -27.43
CA ILE A 613 -0.21 5.99 -27.62
C ILE A 613 0.77 7.16 -27.84
N ARG A 614 0.29 8.41 -27.96
CA ARG A 614 1.12 9.63 -28.05
C ARG A 614 1.12 10.44 -26.75
N GLY A 615 0.55 9.92 -25.67
CA GLY A 615 0.46 10.59 -24.37
C GLY A 615 -0.64 11.67 -24.27
N ARG A 616 -1.60 11.69 -25.21
CA ARG A 616 -2.78 12.58 -25.14
C ARG A 616 -3.83 11.94 -24.23
N ILE A 617 -4.17 12.60 -23.14
CA ILE A 617 -4.99 12.05 -22.04
C ILE A 617 -6.48 12.05 -22.43
N GLY A 618 -7.05 10.87 -22.62
CA GLY A 618 -8.45 10.70 -23.02
C GLY A 618 -9.44 10.76 -21.86
N GLY A 619 -9.17 10.03 -20.77
CA GLY A 619 -10.11 9.89 -19.65
C GLY A 619 -9.57 9.15 -18.45
N MET A 620 -10.36 9.07 -17.37
CA MET A 620 -10.05 8.33 -16.15
C MET A 620 -11.05 7.18 -15.96
N VAL A 621 -10.58 5.95 -15.72
CA VAL A 621 -11.43 4.76 -15.61
C VAL A 621 -12.38 4.86 -14.41
N THR A 622 -13.68 4.87 -14.67
CA THR A 622 -14.75 4.88 -13.66
C THR A 622 -15.28 3.47 -13.35
N GLY A 623 -15.32 2.59 -14.35
CA GLY A 623 -15.83 1.23 -14.18
C GLY A 623 -15.76 0.40 -15.46
N GLY A 624 -16.71 -0.53 -15.63
CA GLY A 624 -16.81 -1.37 -16.82
C GLY A 624 -18.02 -2.29 -16.80
N CYS A 625 -18.25 -2.99 -17.91
CA CYS A 625 -19.29 -3.99 -18.10
C CYS A 625 -18.65 -5.34 -18.44
N GLY A 626 -19.17 -6.43 -17.89
CA GLY A 626 -18.67 -7.79 -18.12
C GLY A 626 -19.64 -8.86 -17.61
N GLY A 627 -19.31 -10.13 -17.87
CA GLY A 627 -20.07 -11.29 -17.37
C GLY A 627 -19.86 -11.61 -15.89
N ARG A 628 -20.23 -12.82 -15.46
CA ARG A 628 -19.97 -13.36 -14.10
C ARG A 628 -18.51 -13.81 -13.86
N THR A 629 -17.61 -13.47 -14.77
CA THR A 629 -16.19 -13.82 -14.76
C THR A 629 -15.35 -12.59 -14.52
N GLU A 630 -14.17 -12.74 -13.94
CA GLU A 630 -13.28 -11.61 -13.67
C GLU A 630 -12.81 -10.92 -14.95
N GLY A 631 -13.22 -9.66 -15.15
CA GLY A 631 -12.78 -8.79 -16.23
C GLY A 631 -13.92 -8.05 -16.93
N SER A 632 -13.60 -6.92 -17.56
CA SER A 632 -14.56 -6.15 -18.37
C SER A 632 -14.47 -6.51 -19.85
N ASP A 633 -15.62 -6.72 -20.49
CA ASP A 633 -15.76 -6.76 -21.95
C ASP A 633 -15.63 -5.35 -22.56
N VAL A 634 -16.12 -4.34 -21.82
CA VAL A 634 -16.03 -2.91 -22.14
C VAL A 634 -15.68 -2.14 -20.87
N THR A 635 -14.63 -1.33 -20.91
CA THR A 635 -14.25 -0.40 -19.83
C THR A 635 -14.93 0.95 -20.03
N TYR A 636 -15.25 1.63 -18.93
CA TYR A 636 -15.86 2.97 -18.92
C TYR A 636 -14.94 3.99 -18.25
N ALA A 637 -14.93 5.20 -18.80
CA ALA A 637 -14.09 6.30 -18.33
C ALA A 637 -14.74 7.67 -18.54
N THR A 638 -14.61 8.57 -17.55
CA THR A 638 -14.98 9.98 -17.69
C THR A 638 -13.94 10.71 -18.57
N PRO A 639 -14.33 11.45 -19.62
CA PRO A 639 -13.40 12.21 -20.46
C PRO A 639 -12.61 13.28 -19.69
N PHE A 640 -11.30 13.29 -19.85
CA PHE A 640 -10.41 14.11 -19.00
C PHE A 640 -10.49 15.61 -19.30
N TRP A 641 -10.74 15.99 -20.56
CA TRP A 641 -10.91 17.40 -20.94
C TRP A 641 -12.08 18.07 -20.21
N TRP A 642 -13.14 17.30 -19.92
CA TRP A 642 -14.31 17.74 -19.15
C TRP A 642 -14.01 17.70 -17.65
N LEU A 643 -13.46 16.57 -17.18
CA LEU A 643 -13.12 16.36 -15.76
C LEU A 643 -12.17 17.43 -15.21
N LEU A 644 -11.17 17.89 -16.00
CA LEU A 644 -10.27 18.96 -15.58
C LEU A 644 -11.01 20.29 -15.34
N GLN A 645 -12.04 20.60 -16.15
CA GLN A 645 -12.87 21.78 -15.92
C GLN A 645 -13.81 21.59 -14.71
N ARG A 646 -14.32 20.38 -14.47
CA ARG A 646 -15.07 20.05 -13.24
C ARG A 646 -14.21 20.27 -11.99
N ILE A 647 -12.95 19.82 -11.99
CA ILE A 647 -11.98 20.01 -10.90
C ILE A 647 -11.73 21.50 -10.65
N ARG A 648 -11.48 22.27 -11.71
CA ARG A 648 -11.25 23.73 -11.62
C ARG A 648 -12.45 24.48 -11.03
N ASN A 649 -13.65 24.15 -11.48
CA ASN A 649 -14.90 24.75 -10.98
C ASN A 649 -15.26 24.33 -9.55
N ASN A 650 -14.60 23.31 -8.97
CA ASN A 650 -14.88 22.77 -7.64
C ASN A 650 -13.76 23.01 -6.61
N GLY A 651 -12.99 24.09 -6.79
CA GLY A 651 -12.10 24.63 -5.75
C GLY A 651 -10.62 24.72 -6.12
N PHE A 652 -10.21 24.18 -7.28
CA PHE A 652 -8.83 24.24 -7.76
C PHE A 652 -8.72 24.99 -9.10
N PRO A 653 -9.13 26.27 -9.18
CA PRO A 653 -9.35 26.98 -10.44
C PRO A 653 -8.09 27.06 -11.33
N ASN A 654 -6.90 27.04 -10.73
CA ASN A 654 -5.63 27.12 -11.43
C ASN A 654 -5.04 25.74 -11.81
N ALA A 655 -5.71 24.61 -11.48
CA ALA A 655 -5.11 23.29 -11.58
C ALA A 655 -4.62 22.93 -12.99
N HIS A 656 -3.41 22.39 -13.10
CA HIS A 656 -2.78 22.03 -14.39
C HIS A 656 -1.87 20.79 -14.31
N LEU A 657 -1.52 20.25 -15.49
CA LEU A 657 -0.70 19.04 -15.64
C LEU A 657 0.80 19.31 -15.48
N ASP A 658 1.24 20.56 -15.64
CA ASP A 658 2.65 20.99 -15.62
C ASP A 658 3.22 20.99 -14.18
N VAL A 659 3.28 19.80 -13.59
CA VAL A 659 3.89 19.56 -12.29
C VAL A 659 5.40 19.67 -12.40
N ARG A 660 6.00 20.52 -11.56
CA ARG A 660 7.45 20.53 -11.37
C ARG A 660 7.86 19.26 -10.61
N PRO A 661 8.84 18.49 -11.13
CA PRO A 661 9.64 17.57 -10.32
C PRO A 661 10.08 18.26 -9.02
#